data_AF-A0A520JSV1-F1
#
_entry.id   AF-A0A520JSV1-F1
#
_cell.length_a   1.000
_cell.length_b   1.000
_cell.length_c   1.000
_cell.angle_alpha   90.00
_cell.angle_beta   90.00
_cell.angle_gamma   90.00
#
_symmetry.space_group_name_H-M   'P 1'
#
loop_
_entity.id
_entity.type
_entity.pdbx_description
1 polymer ?
#
loop_
_entity_poly.entity_id
_entity_poly.type
_entity_poly.pdbx_seq_one_letter_code
_entity_poly.pdbx_strand_id
1 'polypeptide(L)'
;MPMLTAGDLNMEVSLHGPENGQPLLLVHGWPDDASTWDEVAPAMAAEGFRVIVPTLRGFGATRFVTDAAPRTGNSAMLAIDMIALLDATGIDRFMVAGHDWGSNAAEALAVGWPDRVERLAMLSTPPRLGGMPTPPFEQTQRQWYHWFMATERRAEAVRGDRRGFTHLHWENWSPSGWFDEATFDRVAQSFDNPDWADVTLHSYRARWGEAGPDPRSSWLENKVKETQSLTLPALYLHGDADGLNPPSTAEDVPSKFTGPFAAVTLAGVGHFPQREHPQAVVRHLLSLFAGDPAELTDTIDRSLPMKKVAPYIAGIAAIGLAAAAAAGIAQAQGRSGELTQVAQFDHQATGVAVTADGRRFVNFPRWTDDAPISVAEVAKDGSLRPYPDAKWNSWRNARANELPVGDYFVCVQSIVPDGQGNLWVLDPGAPGNEKILEGAPKLVRIDLATDKVTKVIPVPLDVALQGTYLNDIRFSPDGKTGYITDSGTRGAIIVIDLDSGKGFRALDGHASTQIDKTVKVAVEGKPLVRPDGRQPAFAADGIAISNDGKTLFYQALTGKTLYSIDTALLVSGKSEAERAAGVKTVATTNVADGLWMSKAGVLYITSPTDYSIKRLQGSGTAPVLTDKRLRWPDTFSEGPDGTMYVTASHIQDTNWFTPGAPPSIKTQLFSFKPAK
;
A
#
# COMPACT_ATOMS: atom_id res chain seq x y z
N MET A 1 13.88 -0.50 -34.99
CA MET A 1 12.45 -0.60 -35.34
C MET A 1 12.32 -0.43 -36.85
N PRO A 2 11.49 -1.22 -37.57
CA PRO A 2 11.19 -0.97 -38.98
C PRO A 2 10.58 0.42 -39.19
N MET A 3 10.85 0.97 -40.36
CA MET A 3 10.23 2.21 -40.85
C MET A 3 9.14 1.84 -41.87
N LEU A 4 7.91 2.25 -41.61
CA LEU A 4 6.75 1.99 -42.47
C LEU A 4 6.17 3.29 -42.99
N THR A 5 5.98 3.40 -44.31
CA THR A 5 5.32 4.56 -44.90
C THR A 5 3.81 4.39 -44.83
N ALA A 6 3.13 5.31 -44.15
CA ALA A 6 1.69 5.32 -43.95
C ALA A 6 1.19 6.77 -44.02
N GLY A 7 0.29 7.04 -44.98
CA GLY A 7 -0.17 8.41 -45.25
C GLY A 7 1.00 9.36 -45.51
N ASP A 8 1.08 10.44 -44.71
CA ASP A 8 2.13 11.46 -44.82
C ASP A 8 3.38 11.15 -43.99
N LEU A 9 3.44 9.98 -43.34
CA LEU A 9 4.51 9.66 -42.40
C LEU A 9 5.34 8.47 -42.87
N ASN A 10 6.64 8.57 -42.65
CA ASN A 10 7.50 7.41 -42.50
C ASN A 10 7.63 7.14 -41.00
N MET A 11 6.93 6.12 -40.51
CA MET A 11 6.72 5.84 -39.09
C MET A 11 7.71 4.80 -38.58
N GLU A 12 8.33 5.11 -37.46
CA GLU A 12 9.04 4.12 -36.66
C GLU A 12 8.03 3.24 -35.93
N VAL A 13 8.13 1.92 -36.08
CA VAL A 13 7.16 0.98 -35.50
C VAL A 13 7.88 -0.19 -34.85
N SER A 14 7.54 -0.53 -33.61
CA SER A 14 7.91 -1.81 -33.00
C SER A 14 6.83 -2.85 -33.24
N LEU A 15 7.25 -4.07 -33.61
CA LEU A 15 6.35 -5.19 -33.91
C LEU A 15 6.72 -6.38 -33.03
N HIS A 16 5.71 -6.99 -32.38
CA HIS A 16 5.90 -8.15 -31.51
C HIS A 16 4.84 -9.24 -31.79
N GLY A 17 5.17 -10.48 -31.43
CA GLY A 17 4.27 -11.62 -31.53
C GLY A 17 4.14 -12.19 -32.95
N PRO A 18 3.25 -13.18 -33.15
CA PRO A 18 3.12 -13.88 -34.42
C PRO A 18 2.38 -13.03 -35.48
N GLU A 19 2.78 -13.11 -36.75
CA GLU A 19 2.17 -12.33 -37.85
C GLU A 19 0.67 -12.63 -38.07
N ASN A 20 0.22 -13.82 -37.68
CA ASN A 20 -1.17 -14.27 -37.74
C ASN A 20 -1.91 -14.16 -36.39
N GLY A 21 -1.30 -13.53 -35.38
CA GLY A 21 -1.94 -13.24 -34.10
C GLY A 21 -3.03 -12.19 -34.21
N GLN A 22 -3.91 -12.10 -33.21
CA GLN A 22 -4.94 -11.06 -33.13
C GLN A 22 -4.26 -9.68 -33.07
N PRO A 23 -4.58 -8.73 -33.98
CA PRO A 23 -3.93 -7.42 -33.99
C PRO A 23 -4.26 -6.58 -32.75
N LEU A 24 -3.22 -6.09 -32.08
CA LEU A 24 -3.29 -5.19 -30.93
C LEU A 24 -2.41 -3.96 -31.16
N LEU A 25 -3.03 -2.79 -31.24
CA LEU A 25 -2.35 -1.51 -31.37
C LEU A 25 -2.10 -0.88 -29.99
N LEU A 26 -0.85 -0.53 -29.67
CA LEU A 26 -0.50 0.18 -28.43
C LEU A 26 0.04 1.58 -28.77
N VAL A 27 -0.66 2.63 -28.33
CA VAL A 27 -0.36 4.03 -28.70
C VAL A 27 0.13 4.81 -27.49
N HIS A 28 1.33 5.40 -27.59
CA HIS A 28 1.94 6.17 -26.48
C HIS A 28 1.35 7.58 -26.32
N GLY A 29 1.66 8.24 -25.20
CA GLY A 29 1.20 9.58 -24.84
C GLY A 29 2.26 10.68 -24.94
N TRP A 30 1.97 11.84 -24.36
CA TRP A 30 2.91 12.96 -24.18
C TRP A 30 3.06 13.31 -22.69
N PRO A 31 4.25 13.70 -22.20
CA PRO A 31 5.54 13.72 -22.90
C PRO A 31 6.26 12.40 -22.70
N ASP A 32 5.89 11.40 -23.50
CA ASP A 32 6.48 10.05 -23.47
C ASP A 32 6.75 9.59 -24.91
N ASP A 33 7.24 8.36 -25.09
CA ASP A 33 7.45 7.77 -26.41
C ASP A 33 7.00 6.30 -26.49
N ALA A 34 7.19 5.67 -27.65
CA ALA A 34 6.78 4.29 -27.91
C ALA A 34 7.38 3.27 -26.93
N SER A 35 8.55 3.55 -26.33
CA SER A 35 9.20 2.65 -25.37
C SER A 35 8.42 2.49 -24.06
N THR A 36 7.35 3.26 -23.86
CA THR A 36 6.41 3.12 -22.75
C THR A 36 5.78 1.73 -22.68
N TRP A 37 5.73 1.04 -23.83
CA TRP A 37 5.18 -0.29 -23.97
C TRP A 37 6.23 -1.41 -23.96
N ASP A 38 7.51 -1.12 -23.72
CA ASP A 38 8.60 -2.11 -23.81
C ASP A 38 8.42 -3.32 -22.87
N GLU A 39 7.78 -3.13 -21.72
CA GLU A 39 7.45 -4.21 -20.78
C GLU A 39 6.08 -4.84 -21.03
N VAL A 40 5.17 -4.14 -21.70
CA VAL A 40 3.79 -4.59 -21.97
C VAL A 40 3.71 -5.37 -23.28
N ALA A 41 4.30 -4.85 -24.36
CA ALA A 41 4.19 -5.42 -25.70
C ALA A 41 4.72 -6.87 -25.80
N PRO A 42 5.88 -7.23 -25.20
CA PRO A 42 6.32 -8.63 -25.18
C PRO A 42 5.39 -9.56 -24.41
N ALA A 43 4.79 -9.08 -23.31
CA ALA A 43 3.87 -9.88 -22.50
C ALA A 43 2.55 -10.16 -23.24
N MET A 44 2.00 -9.16 -23.93
CA MET A 44 0.83 -9.35 -24.79
C MET A 44 1.17 -10.27 -25.98
N ALA A 45 2.35 -10.11 -26.58
CA ALA A 45 2.80 -11.00 -27.66
C ALA A 45 2.92 -12.47 -27.23
N ALA A 46 3.32 -12.73 -25.98
CA ALA A 46 3.40 -14.08 -25.42
C ALA A 46 2.02 -14.77 -25.33
N GLU A 47 0.95 -13.99 -25.22
CA GLU A 47 -0.45 -14.46 -25.22
C GLU A 47 -1.03 -14.58 -26.65
N GLY A 48 -0.19 -14.48 -27.68
CA GLY A 48 -0.56 -14.72 -29.07
C GLY A 48 -1.05 -13.49 -29.85
N PHE A 49 -0.98 -12.30 -29.26
CA PHE A 49 -1.30 -11.05 -29.97
C PHE A 49 -0.22 -10.66 -30.98
N ARG A 50 -0.63 -10.13 -32.13
CA ARG A 50 0.24 -9.38 -33.04
C ARG A 50 0.26 -7.94 -32.58
N VAL A 51 1.30 -7.53 -31.86
CA VAL A 51 1.37 -6.21 -31.22
C VAL A 51 2.07 -5.21 -32.13
N ILE A 52 1.43 -4.07 -32.38
CA ILE A 52 1.94 -2.96 -33.18
C ILE A 52 2.09 -1.73 -32.27
N VAL A 53 3.32 -1.21 -32.15
CA VAL A 53 3.65 -0.06 -31.30
C VAL A 53 4.28 1.04 -32.15
N PRO A 54 3.49 1.96 -32.72
CA PRO A 54 4.02 3.08 -33.50
C PRO A 54 4.55 4.21 -32.63
N THR A 55 5.63 4.83 -33.07
CA THR A 55 6.09 6.13 -32.58
C THR A 55 5.29 7.23 -33.27
N LEU A 56 4.58 8.06 -32.50
CA LEU A 56 3.70 9.13 -32.99
C LEU A 56 4.48 10.17 -33.82
N ARG A 57 3.74 10.91 -34.66
CA ARG A 57 4.27 12.07 -35.39
C ARG A 57 5.01 13.03 -34.46
N GLY A 58 6.17 13.52 -34.89
CA GLY A 58 6.98 14.43 -34.07
C GLY A 58 7.75 13.76 -32.93
N PHE A 59 7.79 12.43 -32.85
CA PHE A 59 8.59 11.68 -31.87
C PHE A 59 9.58 10.73 -32.56
N GLY A 60 10.64 10.36 -31.85
CA GLY A 60 11.63 9.37 -32.26
C GLY A 60 12.12 9.54 -33.69
N ALA A 61 12.17 8.45 -34.45
CA ALA A 61 12.55 8.45 -35.85
C ALA A 61 11.40 8.69 -36.84
N THR A 62 10.15 8.85 -36.38
CA THR A 62 9.00 9.15 -37.25
C THR A 62 9.17 10.51 -37.93
N ARG A 63 9.00 10.57 -39.25
CA ARG A 63 9.17 11.80 -40.05
C ARG A 63 8.00 11.98 -41.01
N PHE A 64 7.65 13.23 -41.29
CA PHE A 64 6.80 13.55 -42.43
C PHE A 64 7.55 13.25 -43.73
N VAL A 65 6.86 12.63 -44.69
CA VAL A 65 7.40 12.27 -46.00
C VAL A 65 7.73 13.52 -46.82
N THR A 66 7.00 14.63 -46.58
CA THR A 66 7.22 15.90 -47.28
C THR A 66 7.29 17.08 -46.32
N ASP A 67 8.09 18.09 -46.66
CA ASP A 67 8.18 19.34 -45.90
C ASP A 67 6.88 20.16 -45.96
N ALA A 68 6.04 19.92 -46.97
CA ALA A 68 4.74 20.59 -47.13
C ALA A 68 3.66 20.06 -46.19
N ALA A 69 3.82 18.85 -45.63
CA ALA A 69 2.84 18.27 -44.73
C ALA A 69 2.75 19.10 -43.42
N PRO A 70 1.53 19.43 -42.94
CA PRO A 70 1.39 20.26 -41.75
C PRO A 70 1.80 19.48 -40.49
N ARG A 71 2.58 20.12 -39.60
CA ARG A 71 3.01 19.57 -38.30
C ARG A 71 1.89 19.70 -37.26
N THR A 72 0.74 19.14 -37.58
CA THR A 72 -0.47 19.18 -36.74
C THR A 72 -0.43 18.05 -35.70
N GLY A 73 -0.84 18.32 -34.47
CA GLY A 73 -0.82 17.38 -33.34
C GLY A 73 -2.18 17.12 -32.70
N ASN A 74 -3.28 17.60 -33.29
CA ASN A 74 -4.60 17.34 -32.73
C ASN A 74 -4.97 15.85 -32.81
N SER A 75 -5.70 15.39 -31.80
CA SER A 75 -6.02 13.97 -31.53
C SER A 75 -6.58 13.17 -32.70
N ALA A 76 -7.50 13.74 -33.47
CA ALA A 76 -8.10 13.04 -34.61
C ALA A 76 -7.06 12.76 -35.70
N MET A 77 -6.05 13.62 -35.82
CA MET A 77 -4.96 13.40 -36.76
C MET A 77 -4.05 12.25 -36.31
N LEU A 78 -3.81 12.10 -35.00
CA LEU A 78 -3.09 10.93 -34.46
C LEU A 78 -3.83 9.63 -34.81
N ALA A 79 -5.16 9.60 -34.67
CA ALA A 79 -5.97 8.44 -35.05
C ALA A 79 -5.93 8.14 -36.56
N ILE A 80 -5.95 9.18 -37.41
CA ILE A 80 -5.81 9.00 -38.87
C ILE A 80 -4.45 8.42 -39.25
N ASP A 81 -3.37 8.77 -38.54
CA ASP A 81 -2.07 8.12 -38.79
C ASP A 81 -2.10 6.64 -38.42
N MET A 82 -2.72 6.30 -37.29
CA MET A 82 -2.83 4.91 -36.84
C MET A 82 -3.64 4.08 -37.84
N ILE A 83 -4.77 4.60 -38.33
CA ILE A 83 -5.58 3.86 -39.32
C ILE A 83 -4.83 3.68 -40.64
N ALA A 84 -4.10 4.70 -41.10
CA ALA A 84 -3.29 4.61 -42.31
C ALA A 84 -2.16 3.56 -42.16
N LEU A 85 -1.56 3.44 -40.98
CA LEU A 85 -0.58 2.41 -40.67
C LEU A 85 -1.19 1.01 -40.70
N LEU A 86 -2.37 0.83 -40.10
CA LEU A 86 -3.08 -0.45 -40.12
C LEU A 86 -3.49 -0.84 -41.54
N ASP A 87 -3.92 0.11 -42.37
CA ASP A 87 -4.21 -0.11 -43.78
C ASP A 87 -2.96 -0.53 -44.57
N ALA A 88 -1.84 0.17 -44.36
CA ALA A 88 -0.55 -0.14 -45.00
C ALA A 88 -0.01 -1.53 -44.61
N THR A 89 -0.46 -2.08 -43.47
CA THR A 89 -0.07 -3.40 -42.98
C THR A 89 -1.13 -4.48 -43.20
N GLY A 90 -2.24 -4.13 -43.86
CA GLY A 90 -3.34 -5.05 -44.20
C GLY A 90 -4.17 -5.52 -43.01
N ILE A 91 -4.19 -4.77 -41.91
CA ILE A 91 -4.93 -5.11 -40.69
C ILE A 91 -6.31 -4.47 -40.75
N ASP A 92 -7.36 -5.26 -40.94
CA ASP A 92 -8.74 -4.76 -41.05
C ASP A 92 -9.41 -4.53 -39.68
N ARG A 93 -9.38 -5.52 -38.77
CA ARG A 93 -9.95 -5.40 -37.41
C ARG A 93 -8.86 -5.56 -36.35
N PHE A 94 -8.97 -4.81 -35.26
CA PHE A 94 -7.92 -4.72 -34.24
C PHE A 94 -8.47 -4.33 -32.87
N MET A 95 -7.71 -4.64 -31.83
CA MET A 95 -7.87 -4.12 -30.47
C MET A 95 -6.89 -2.96 -30.26
N VAL A 96 -7.22 -2.02 -29.38
CA VAL A 96 -6.37 -0.84 -29.13
C VAL A 96 -6.27 -0.50 -27.66
N ALA A 97 -5.06 -0.19 -27.20
CA ALA A 97 -4.80 0.47 -25.93
C ALA A 97 -4.01 1.76 -26.14
N GLY A 98 -4.36 2.82 -25.43
CA GLY A 98 -3.71 4.11 -25.55
C GLY A 98 -3.44 4.78 -24.20
N HIS A 99 -2.30 5.42 -24.06
CA HIS A 99 -1.93 6.25 -22.90
C HIS A 99 -1.95 7.75 -23.26
N ASP A 100 -2.56 8.58 -22.42
CA ASP A 100 -2.63 10.05 -22.59
C ASP A 100 -3.07 10.53 -24.00
N TRP A 101 -2.19 11.05 -24.86
CA TRP A 101 -2.51 11.38 -26.26
C TRP A 101 -2.96 10.13 -27.04
N GLY A 102 -2.31 8.99 -26.78
CA GLY A 102 -2.71 7.70 -27.31
C GLY A 102 -4.09 7.26 -26.81
N SER A 103 -4.47 7.58 -25.57
CA SER A 103 -5.83 7.33 -25.06
C SER A 103 -6.87 8.09 -25.89
N ASN A 104 -6.61 9.38 -26.16
CA ASN A 104 -7.44 10.22 -27.02
C ASN A 104 -7.48 9.74 -28.49
N ALA A 105 -6.38 9.18 -29.00
CA ALA A 105 -6.33 8.60 -30.34
C ALA A 105 -7.11 7.27 -30.40
N ALA A 106 -7.02 6.44 -29.38
CA ALA A 106 -7.74 5.17 -29.28
C ALA A 106 -9.27 5.39 -29.22
N GLU A 107 -9.72 6.37 -28.46
CA GLU A 107 -11.12 6.83 -28.47
C GLU A 107 -11.55 7.30 -29.87
N ALA A 108 -10.76 8.16 -30.51
CA ALA A 108 -11.06 8.67 -31.85
C ALA A 108 -11.07 7.55 -32.90
N LEU A 109 -10.25 6.49 -32.75
CA LEU A 109 -10.32 5.29 -33.59
C LEU A 109 -11.66 4.57 -33.41
N ALA A 110 -12.10 4.36 -32.17
CA ALA A 110 -13.37 3.70 -31.87
C ALA A 110 -14.59 4.49 -32.41
N VAL A 111 -14.53 5.83 -32.38
CA VAL A 111 -15.57 6.71 -32.95
C VAL A 111 -15.53 6.74 -34.48
N GLY A 112 -14.32 6.83 -35.05
CA GLY A 112 -14.12 7.00 -36.49
C GLY A 112 -14.41 5.71 -37.27
N TRP A 113 -13.96 4.57 -36.75
CA TRP A 113 -14.00 3.26 -37.39
C TRP A 113 -14.56 2.18 -36.44
N PRO A 114 -15.83 2.30 -36.00
CA PRO A 114 -16.42 1.41 -35.00
C PRO A 114 -16.45 -0.06 -35.44
N ASP A 115 -16.52 -0.34 -36.75
CA ASP A 115 -16.54 -1.72 -37.26
C ASP A 115 -15.15 -2.40 -37.20
N ARG A 116 -14.09 -1.60 -37.06
CA ARG A 116 -12.70 -2.07 -37.04
C ARG A 116 -12.15 -2.24 -35.63
N VAL A 117 -12.62 -1.45 -34.67
CA VAL A 117 -12.14 -1.52 -33.27
C VAL A 117 -12.97 -2.52 -32.47
N GLU A 118 -12.33 -3.60 -32.04
CA GLU A 118 -13.01 -4.69 -31.34
C GLU A 118 -13.14 -4.44 -29.84
N ARG A 119 -12.07 -3.92 -29.22
CA ARG A 119 -11.97 -3.66 -27.78
C ARG A 119 -11.04 -2.47 -27.54
N LEU A 120 -11.32 -1.67 -26.50
CA LEU A 120 -10.65 -0.40 -26.23
C LEU A 120 -10.12 -0.33 -24.79
N ALA A 121 -8.82 -0.04 -24.61
CA ALA A 121 -8.27 0.36 -23.31
C ALA A 121 -7.76 1.81 -23.34
N MET A 122 -8.11 2.58 -22.31
CA MET A 122 -7.77 3.99 -22.15
C MET A 122 -7.02 4.20 -20.83
N LEU A 123 -5.78 4.68 -20.90
CA LEU A 123 -4.90 4.84 -19.75
C LEU A 123 -4.70 6.33 -19.40
N SER A 124 -4.89 6.66 -18.13
CA SER A 124 -4.62 7.95 -17.45
C SER A 124 -5.41 9.18 -17.90
N THR A 125 -5.85 9.26 -19.16
CA THR A 125 -6.58 10.42 -19.68
C THR A 125 -8.02 10.05 -20.03
N PRO A 126 -9.03 10.70 -19.41
CA PRO A 126 -10.45 10.48 -19.69
C PRO A 126 -10.83 10.74 -21.16
N PRO A 127 -11.87 10.06 -21.68
CA PRO A 127 -12.40 10.31 -23.01
C PRO A 127 -12.95 11.73 -23.17
N ARG A 128 -12.93 12.23 -24.41
CA ARG A 128 -13.46 13.55 -24.81
C ARG A 128 -14.85 13.49 -25.47
N LEU A 129 -15.52 12.35 -25.35
CA LEU A 129 -16.91 12.13 -25.78
C LEU A 129 -17.85 13.19 -25.21
N GLY A 130 -18.63 13.81 -26.09
CA GLY A 130 -19.53 14.92 -25.76
C GLY A 130 -18.85 16.30 -25.73
N GLY A 131 -17.57 16.37 -26.07
CA GLY A 131 -16.77 17.58 -26.01
C GLY A 131 -16.13 17.83 -24.64
N MET A 132 -15.05 18.61 -24.62
CA MET A 132 -14.35 18.94 -23.37
C MET A 132 -15.05 20.10 -22.65
N PRO A 133 -15.46 19.93 -21.38
CA PRO A 133 -15.91 21.04 -20.57
C PRO A 133 -14.73 21.96 -20.21
N THR A 134 -15.04 23.20 -19.82
CA THR A 134 -14.05 24.07 -19.20
C THR A 134 -13.62 23.45 -17.86
N PRO A 135 -12.33 23.19 -17.63
CA PRO A 135 -11.86 22.55 -16.41
C PRO A 135 -12.04 23.49 -15.20
N PRO A 136 -12.25 22.94 -13.98
CA PRO A 136 -12.23 23.76 -12.76
C PRO A 136 -10.83 24.35 -12.52
N PHE A 137 -10.74 25.38 -11.68
CA PHE A 137 -9.47 26.09 -11.45
C PHE A 137 -8.35 25.19 -10.92
N GLU A 138 -8.65 24.22 -10.05
CA GLU A 138 -7.65 23.27 -9.55
C GLU A 138 -7.08 22.42 -10.70
N GLN A 139 -7.94 21.89 -11.57
CA GLN A 139 -7.49 21.14 -12.75
C GLN A 139 -6.74 22.02 -13.74
N THR A 140 -7.16 23.28 -13.89
CA THR A 140 -6.47 24.30 -14.69
C THR A 140 -5.04 24.53 -14.19
N GLN A 141 -4.79 24.47 -12.88
CA GLN A 141 -3.44 24.58 -12.31
C GLN A 141 -2.57 23.37 -12.68
N ARG A 142 -3.12 22.15 -12.62
CA ARG A 142 -2.43 20.93 -13.07
C ARG A 142 -2.11 20.98 -14.56
N GLN A 143 -2.99 21.62 -15.33
CA GLN A 143 -2.89 21.82 -16.77
C GLN A 143 -2.23 23.14 -17.19
N TRP A 144 -1.47 23.81 -16.30
CA TRP A 144 -0.87 25.13 -16.55
C TRP A 144 -0.12 25.22 -17.90
N TYR A 145 0.51 24.12 -18.30
CA TYR A 145 1.31 24.00 -19.50
C TYR A 145 0.50 24.17 -20.79
N HIS A 146 -0.81 23.93 -20.76
CA HIS A 146 -1.70 24.17 -21.90
C HIS A 146 -1.72 25.67 -22.24
N TRP A 147 -1.92 26.51 -21.23
CA TRP A 147 -1.95 27.97 -21.37
C TRP A 147 -0.56 28.55 -21.61
N PHE A 148 0.46 27.92 -21.03
CA PHE A 148 1.85 28.26 -21.31
C PHE A 148 2.12 28.12 -22.81
N MET A 149 1.83 26.96 -23.41
CA MET A 149 2.05 26.70 -24.84
C MET A 149 1.14 27.49 -25.79
N ALA A 150 -0.02 27.95 -25.31
CA ALA A 150 -0.91 28.81 -26.09
C ALA A 150 -0.23 30.14 -26.48
N THR A 151 0.61 30.70 -25.61
CA THR A 151 1.25 32.00 -25.87
C THR A 151 2.49 31.88 -26.77
N GLU A 152 2.66 32.82 -27.71
CA GLU A 152 3.82 32.84 -28.63
C GLU A 152 5.16 32.92 -27.88
N ARG A 153 5.27 33.82 -26.90
CA ARG A 153 6.49 34.01 -26.11
C ARG A 153 6.94 32.75 -25.36
N ARG A 154 6.00 31.93 -24.90
CA ARG A 154 6.32 30.72 -24.12
C ARG A 154 6.46 29.48 -25.01
N ALA A 155 5.88 29.49 -26.21
CA ALA A 155 6.19 28.49 -27.22
C ALA A 155 7.68 28.45 -27.59
N GLU A 156 8.34 29.62 -27.66
CA GLU A 156 9.81 29.67 -27.83
C GLU A 156 10.57 29.06 -26.65
N ALA A 157 10.05 29.16 -25.43
CA ALA A 157 10.66 28.51 -24.27
C ALA A 157 10.58 26.97 -24.38
N VAL A 158 9.44 26.44 -24.84
CA VAL A 158 9.28 24.99 -25.09
C VAL A 158 10.19 24.53 -26.22
N ARG A 159 10.37 25.33 -27.28
CA ARG A 159 11.32 25.02 -28.35
C ARG A 159 12.77 24.99 -27.88
N GLY A 160 13.14 25.95 -27.03
CA GLY A 160 14.50 26.16 -26.54
C GLY A 160 14.96 25.14 -25.50
N ASP A 161 14.05 24.57 -24.70
CA ASP A 161 14.36 23.57 -23.68
C ASP A 161 13.30 22.46 -23.60
N ARG A 162 13.27 21.60 -24.62
CA ARG A 162 12.32 20.49 -24.73
C ARG A 162 12.51 19.47 -23.61
N ARG A 163 13.76 19.19 -23.26
CA ARG A 163 14.11 18.19 -22.25
C ARG A 163 13.76 18.69 -20.85
N GLY A 164 14.16 19.90 -20.46
CA GLY A 164 13.77 20.47 -19.17
C GLY A 164 12.27 20.63 -19.04
N PHE A 165 11.57 21.05 -20.10
CA PHE A 165 10.12 21.16 -20.09
C PHE A 165 9.41 19.82 -19.87
N THR A 166 9.85 18.76 -20.56
CA THR A 166 9.24 17.43 -20.44
C THR A 166 9.64 16.70 -19.16
N HIS A 167 10.86 16.91 -18.67
CA HIS A 167 11.34 16.38 -17.38
C HIS A 167 10.48 16.88 -16.23
N LEU A 168 10.15 18.17 -16.23
CA LEU A 168 9.25 18.77 -15.23
C LEU A 168 7.87 18.09 -15.21
N HIS A 169 7.38 17.60 -16.34
CA HIS A 169 6.12 16.85 -16.39
C HIS A 169 6.27 15.44 -15.81
N TRP A 170 7.38 14.76 -16.10
CA TRP A 170 7.69 13.48 -15.46
C TRP A 170 7.79 13.60 -13.94
N GLU A 171 8.40 14.66 -13.42
CA GLU A 171 8.46 14.90 -11.97
C GLU A 171 7.08 15.16 -11.34
N ASN A 172 6.22 15.94 -12.00
CA ASN A 172 4.98 16.43 -11.41
C ASN A 172 3.80 15.46 -11.53
N TRP A 173 3.81 14.58 -12.53
CA TRP A 173 2.63 13.78 -12.87
C TRP A 173 2.58 12.42 -12.18
N SER A 174 3.64 12.02 -11.50
CA SER A 174 3.71 10.74 -10.80
C SER A 174 4.49 10.85 -9.47
N PRO A 175 4.34 9.87 -8.55
CA PRO A 175 4.99 9.90 -7.24
C PRO A 175 6.51 10.03 -7.30
N SER A 176 7.10 10.72 -6.32
CA SER A 176 8.55 10.86 -6.24
C SER A 176 9.28 9.51 -6.28
N GLY A 177 10.34 9.42 -7.08
CA GLY A 177 11.17 8.22 -7.24
C GLY A 177 10.63 7.18 -8.23
N TRP A 178 9.60 7.49 -9.04
CA TRP A 178 9.03 6.55 -10.01
C TRP A 178 9.93 6.25 -11.24
N PHE A 179 10.87 7.14 -11.56
CA PHE A 179 11.83 6.99 -12.65
C PHE A 179 13.26 7.30 -12.21
N ASP A 180 14.23 6.79 -13.00
CA ASP A 180 15.62 7.22 -12.94
C ASP A 180 15.96 8.09 -14.16
N GLU A 181 16.95 8.97 -14.00
CA GLU A 181 17.37 9.91 -15.05
C GLU A 181 17.84 9.18 -16.32
N ALA A 182 18.44 7.99 -16.19
CA ALA A 182 18.86 7.22 -17.35
C ALA A 182 17.66 6.77 -18.21
N THR A 183 16.52 6.49 -17.59
CA THR A 183 15.27 6.15 -18.26
C THR A 183 14.67 7.37 -18.93
N PHE A 184 14.61 8.51 -18.22
CA PHE A 184 14.16 9.75 -18.84
C PHE A 184 15.05 10.15 -20.02
N ASP A 185 16.37 10.09 -19.88
CA ASP A 185 17.33 10.47 -20.93
C ASP A 185 17.18 9.65 -22.20
N ARG A 186 16.81 8.37 -22.08
CA ARG A 186 16.49 7.51 -23.23
C ARG A 186 15.22 7.98 -23.93
N VAL A 187 14.14 8.21 -23.19
CA VAL A 187 12.87 8.69 -23.73
C VAL A 187 13.02 10.08 -24.33
N ALA A 188 13.78 10.96 -23.68
CA ALA A 188 13.97 12.34 -24.08
C ALA A 188 14.68 12.50 -25.44
N GLN A 189 15.39 11.48 -25.93
CA GLN A 189 15.92 11.46 -27.30
C GLN A 189 14.80 11.52 -28.34
N SER A 190 13.62 10.99 -28.00
CA SER A 190 12.44 11.07 -28.85
C SER A 190 12.00 12.52 -29.10
N PHE A 191 12.24 13.41 -28.14
CA PHE A 191 11.86 14.83 -28.22
C PHE A 191 12.88 15.67 -29.03
N ASP A 192 14.02 15.09 -29.39
CA ASP A 192 14.99 15.71 -30.30
C ASP A 192 14.52 15.65 -31.76
N ASN A 193 13.40 14.96 -32.04
CA ASN A 193 12.74 14.99 -33.34
C ASN A 193 12.51 16.44 -33.78
N PRO A 194 12.90 16.83 -35.02
CA PRO A 194 12.81 18.21 -35.48
C PRO A 194 11.38 18.77 -35.46
N ASP A 195 10.38 17.91 -35.67
CA ASP A 195 8.97 18.26 -35.73
C ASP A 195 8.28 18.29 -34.35
N TRP A 196 8.95 17.79 -33.29
CA TRP A 196 8.36 17.60 -31.95
C TRP A 196 7.68 18.87 -31.43
N ALA A 197 8.41 19.98 -31.44
CA ALA A 197 7.92 21.21 -30.83
C ALA A 197 6.68 21.74 -31.57
N ASP A 198 6.66 21.71 -32.89
CA ASP A 198 5.53 22.23 -33.67
C ASP A 198 4.29 21.33 -33.53
N VAL A 199 4.47 20.00 -33.53
CA VAL A 199 3.39 19.04 -33.25
C VAL A 199 2.84 19.22 -31.84
N THR A 200 3.71 19.33 -30.82
CA THR A 200 3.31 19.54 -29.42
C THR A 200 2.58 20.86 -29.23
N LEU A 201 3.13 21.96 -29.73
CA LEU A 201 2.49 23.27 -29.63
C LEU A 201 1.14 23.28 -30.35
N HIS A 202 1.04 22.67 -31.53
CA HIS A 202 -0.23 22.57 -32.25
C HIS A 202 -1.27 21.77 -31.49
N SER A 203 -0.91 20.62 -30.91
CA SER A 203 -1.82 19.76 -30.13
C SER A 203 -2.53 20.56 -29.02
N TYR A 204 -1.78 21.29 -28.21
CA TYR A 204 -2.35 22.06 -27.10
C TYR A 204 -3.06 23.32 -27.56
N ARG A 205 -2.58 24.02 -28.60
CA ARG A 205 -3.28 25.19 -29.14
C ARG A 205 -4.61 24.83 -29.77
N ALA A 206 -4.66 23.76 -30.56
CA ALA A 206 -5.88 23.27 -31.18
C ALA A 206 -6.92 22.82 -30.15
N ARG A 207 -6.47 22.26 -29.01
CA ARG A 207 -7.34 21.87 -27.88
C ARG A 207 -8.18 23.03 -27.34
N TRP A 208 -7.63 24.25 -27.39
CA TRP A 208 -8.22 25.45 -26.78
C TRP A 208 -8.64 26.52 -27.80
N GLY A 209 -8.65 26.20 -29.09
CA GLY A 209 -9.07 27.13 -30.14
C GLY A 209 -8.04 28.19 -30.52
N GLU A 210 -6.82 28.08 -30.03
CA GLU A 210 -5.70 28.99 -30.34
C GLU A 210 -4.97 28.62 -31.65
N ALA A 211 -5.35 27.48 -32.24
CA ALA A 211 -5.00 27.08 -33.60
C ALA A 211 -6.15 26.27 -34.21
N GLY A 212 -6.31 26.32 -35.54
CA GLY A 212 -7.25 25.44 -36.22
C GLY A 212 -6.77 23.98 -36.20
N PRO A 213 -7.66 22.98 -36.07
CA PRO A 213 -7.29 21.58 -36.28
C PRO A 213 -6.87 21.35 -37.73
N ASP A 214 -6.18 20.23 -38.00
CA ASP A 214 -5.91 19.82 -39.38
C ASP A 214 -7.24 19.65 -40.14
N PRO A 215 -7.47 20.33 -41.28
CA PRO A 215 -8.72 20.24 -42.02
C PRO A 215 -9.15 18.82 -42.38
N ARG A 216 -8.18 17.90 -42.57
CA ARG A 216 -8.44 16.49 -42.89
C ARG A 216 -9.03 15.71 -41.73
N SER A 217 -8.85 16.22 -40.51
CA SER A 217 -9.29 15.61 -39.26
C SER A 217 -10.58 16.23 -38.70
N SER A 218 -11.04 17.36 -39.25
CA SER A 218 -12.21 18.11 -38.75
C SER A 218 -13.49 17.27 -38.65
N TRP A 219 -13.71 16.35 -39.59
CA TRP A 219 -14.87 15.45 -39.55
C TRP A 219 -14.85 14.55 -38.30
N LEU A 220 -13.68 14.06 -37.91
CA LEU A 220 -13.51 13.16 -36.78
C LEU A 220 -13.53 13.93 -35.46
N GLU A 221 -12.91 15.11 -35.39
CA GLU A 221 -13.01 16.00 -34.23
C GLU A 221 -14.49 16.35 -33.92
N ASN A 222 -15.29 16.65 -34.96
CA ASN A 222 -16.71 16.92 -34.78
C ASN A 222 -17.47 15.67 -34.34
N LYS A 223 -17.20 14.51 -34.97
CA LYS A 223 -17.86 13.25 -34.63
C LYS A 223 -17.59 12.81 -33.18
N VAL A 224 -16.37 13.01 -32.67
CA VAL A 224 -16.03 12.76 -31.25
C VAL A 224 -16.83 13.66 -30.32
N LYS A 225 -16.94 14.96 -30.64
CA LYS A 225 -17.74 15.91 -29.85
C LYS A 225 -19.23 15.57 -29.84
N GLU A 226 -19.75 15.07 -30.96
CA GLU A 226 -21.16 14.68 -31.09
C GLU A 226 -21.47 13.35 -30.37
N THR A 227 -20.49 12.45 -30.30
CA THR A 227 -20.65 11.12 -29.69
C THR A 227 -20.74 11.22 -28.18
N GLN A 228 -21.83 10.76 -27.58
CA GLN A 228 -22.05 10.81 -26.13
C GLN A 228 -21.55 9.56 -25.40
N SER A 229 -21.64 8.38 -26.04
CA SER A 229 -21.21 7.12 -25.45
C SER A 229 -20.76 6.12 -26.51
N LEU A 230 -20.02 5.10 -26.06
CA LEU A 230 -19.57 3.96 -26.85
C LEU A 230 -20.14 2.64 -26.30
N THR A 231 -20.39 1.67 -27.18
CA THR A 231 -21.00 0.36 -26.85
C THR A 231 -20.01 -0.81 -26.89
N LEU A 232 -18.80 -0.62 -27.43
CA LEU A 232 -17.80 -1.68 -27.48
C LEU A 232 -17.23 -2.00 -26.08
N PRO A 233 -16.72 -3.23 -25.86
CA PRO A 233 -15.93 -3.56 -24.68
C PRO A 233 -14.81 -2.56 -24.39
N ALA A 234 -14.81 -1.99 -23.19
CA ALA A 234 -13.86 -0.97 -22.82
C ALA A 234 -13.29 -1.13 -21.41
N LEU A 235 -12.03 -0.70 -21.23
CA LEU A 235 -11.36 -0.62 -19.94
C LEU A 235 -10.77 0.78 -19.80
N TYR A 236 -11.07 1.45 -18.69
CA TYR A 236 -10.36 2.64 -18.28
C TYR A 236 -9.40 2.28 -17.14
N LEU A 237 -8.12 2.62 -17.26
CA LEU A 237 -7.10 2.32 -16.25
C LEU A 237 -6.40 3.61 -15.82
N HIS A 238 -6.31 3.85 -14.52
CA HIS A 238 -5.90 5.14 -13.97
C HIS A 238 -5.14 4.98 -12.65
N GLY A 239 -4.13 5.80 -12.40
CA GLY A 239 -3.39 5.78 -11.13
C GLY A 239 -4.02 6.66 -10.05
N ASP A 240 -4.13 6.20 -8.80
CA ASP A 240 -4.69 7.03 -7.70
C ASP A 240 -3.77 8.17 -7.25
N ALA A 241 -2.51 8.17 -7.71
CA ALA A 241 -1.51 9.18 -7.43
C ALA A 241 -1.12 9.98 -8.69
N ASP A 242 -1.95 9.93 -9.75
CA ASP A 242 -1.78 10.73 -10.96
C ASP A 242 -1.85 12.24 -10.63
N GLY A 243 -0.72 12.91 -10.81
CA GLY A 243 -0.56 14.33 -10.52
C GLY A 243 -1.23 15.25 -11.54
N LEU A 244 -1.49 14.77 -12.76
CA LEU A 244 -2.12 15.52 -13.84
C LEU A 244 -3.65 15.38 -13.80
N ASN A 245 -4.14 14.15 -13.80
CA ASN A 245 -5.54 13.81 -13.79
C ASN A 245 -5.78 13.06 -12.48
N PRO A 246 -6.22 13.69 -11.39
CA PRO A 246 -6.58 12.94 -10.19
C PRO A 246 -7.84 12.08 -10.43
N PRO A 247 -8.15 11.09 -9.56
CA PRO A 247 -9.31 10.21 -9.73
C PRO A 247 -10.66 10.94 -9.90
N SER A 248 -10.78 12.15 -9.35
CA SER A 248 -11.96 13.00 -9.52
C SER A 248 -12.22 13.41 -10.98
N THR A 249 -11.20 13.41 -11.84
CA THR A 249 -11.35 13.67 -13.29
C THR A 249 -11.94 12.49 -14.05
N ALA A 250 -12.02 11.31 -13.42
CA ALA A 250 -12.51 10.08 -14.04
C ALA A 250 -13.93 9.69 -13.59
N GLU A 251 -14.58 10.48 -12.72
CA GLU A 251 -15.87 10.13 -12.12
C GLU A 251 -17.00 9.95 -13.15
N ASP A 252 -16.99 10.70 -14.24
CA ASP A 252 -17.99 10.62 -15.30
C ASP A 252 -17.67 9.58 -16.39
N VAL A 253 -16.46 9.01 -16.38
CA VAL A 253 -16.00 8.08 -17.42
C VAL A 253 -16.93 6.86 -17.57
N PRO A 254 -17.39 6.19 -16.48
CA PRO A 254 -18.32 5.06 -16.63
C PRO A 254 -19.60 5.44 -17.39
N SER A 255 -20.08 6.68 -17.26
CA SER A 255 -21.30 7.14 -17.95
C SER A 255 -21.14 7.27 -19.48
N LYS A 256 -19.88 7.26 -19.97
CA LYS A 256 -19.54 7.34 -21.39
C LYS A 256 -19.55 5.99 -22.09
N PHE A 257 -19.82 4.90 -21.36
CA PHE A 257 -19.87 3.55 -21.91
C PHE A 257 -21.21 2.88 -21.60
N THR A 258 -21.80 2.25 -22.62
CA THR A 258 -23.09 1.56 -22.52
C THR A 258 -22.98 0.06 -22.76
N GLY A 259 -21.81 -0.42 -23.19
CA GLY A 259 -21.45 -1.84 -23.28
C GLY A 259 -20.63 -2.33 -22.08
N PRO A 260 -20.02 -3.53 -22.18
CA PRO A 260 -19.15 -4.04 -21.13
C PRO A 260 -18.00 -3.07 -20.84
N PHE A 261 -17.88 -2.65 -19.58
CA PHE A 261 -16.94 -1.63 -19.16
C PHE A 261 -16.42 -1.91 -17.75
N ALA A 262 -15.15 -1.58 -17.52
CA ALA A 262 -14.61 -1.45 -16.18
C ALA A 262 -13.71 -0.22 -16.05
N ALA A 263 -13.78 0.43 -14.89
CA ALA A 263 -12.80 1.40 -14.42
C ALA A 263 -11.87 0.75 -13.39
N VAL A 264 -10.58 0.75 -13.69
CA VAL A 264 -9.53 0.22 -12.82
C VAL A 264 -8.68 1.35 -12.29
N THR A 265 -8.58 1.43 -10.96
CA THR A 265 -7.69 2.37 -10.27
C THR A 265 -6.46 1.61 -9.75
N LEU A 266 -5.27 1.98 -10.20
CA LEU A 266 -4.00 1.44 -9.72
C LEU A 266 -3.50 2.25 -8.50
N ALA A 267 -3.35 1.59 -7.36
CA ALA A 267 -2.94 2.28 -6.13
C ALA A 267 -1.44 2.57 -6.08
N GLY A 268 -1.09 3.80 -5.72
CA GLY A 268 0.30 4.29 -5.65
C GLY A 268 0.94 4.54 -7.01
N VAL A 269 0.16 4.51 -8.10
CA VAL A 269 0.63 4.72 -9.47
C VAL A 269 0.23 6.12 -9.92
N GLY A 270 1.15 6.78 -10.63
CA GLY A 270 0.96 8.09 -11.24
C GLY A 270 0.40 8.04 -12.65
N HIS A 271 0.82 9.01 -13.47
CA HIS A 271 0.28 9.23 -14.80
C HIS A 271 0.78 8.25 -15.86
N PHE A 272 1.84 7.47 -15.62
CA PHE A 272 2.45 6.55 -16.60
C PHE A 272 2.29 5.08 -16.15
N PRO A 273 1.07 4.56 -15.97
CA PRO A 273 0.83 3.25 -15.38
C PRO A 273 1.51 2.09 -16.13
N GLN A 274 1.68 2.19 -17.45
CA GLN A 274 2.39 1.19 -18.25
C GLN A 274 3.91 1.16 -18.00
N ARG A 275 4.52 2.25 -17.50
CA ARG A 275 5.94 2.32 -17.09
C ARG A 275 6.13 2.12 -15.59
N GLU A 276 5.19 2.62 -14.80
CA GLU A 276 5.21 2.56 -13.34
C GLU A 276 4.76 1.19 -12.85
N HIS A 277 3.71 0.66 -13.50
CA HIS A 277 3.13 -0.64 -13.20
C HIS A 277 2.87 -1.53 -14.44
N PRO A 278 3.88 -1.91 -15.24
CA PRO A 278 3.68 -2.72 -16.45
C PRO A 278 2.93 -4.03 -16.20
N GLN A 279 3.19 -4.73 -15.09
CA GLN A 279 2.56 -6.03 -14.82
C GLN A 279 1.06 -5.95 -14.52
N ALA A 280 0.58 -4.92 -13.82
CA ALA A 280 -0.86 -4.71 -13.58
C ALA A 280 -1.55 -4.28 -14.85
N VAL A 281 -0.91 -3.38 -15.61
CA VAL A 281 -1.40 -3.00 -16.94
C VAL A 281 -1.55 -4.26 -17.79
N VAL A 282 -0.54 -5.13 -17.90
CA VAL A 282 -0.64 -6.39 -18.63
C VAL A 282 -1.81 -7.24 -18.14
N ARG A 283 -1.96 -7.47 -16.84
CA ARG A 283 -3.07 -8.30 -16.32
C ARG A 283 -4.44 -7.74 -16.72
N HIS A 284 -4.66 -6.45 -16.56
CA HIS A 284 -5.95 -5.85 -16.91
C HIS A 284 -6.18 -5.78 -18.42
N LEU A 285 -5.13 -5.53 -19.21
CA LEU A 285 -5.21 -5.63 -20.66
C LEU A 285 -5.54 -7.06 -21.10
N LEU A 286 -5.03 -8.09 -20.42
CA LEU A 286 -5.38 -9.48 -20.71
C LEU A 286 -6.83 -9.81 -20.33
N SER A 287 -7.32 -9.33 -19.19
CA SER A 287 -8.75 -9.43 -18.85
C SER A 287 -9.64 -8.83 -19.95
N LEU A 288 -9.27 -7.66 -20.47
CA LEU A 288 -10.01 -7.03 -21.56
C LEU A 288 -9.83 -7.77 -22.89
N PHE A 289 -8.62 -8.10 -23.31
CA PHE A 289 -8.32 -8.50 -24.70
C PHE A 289 -8.37 -10.01 -24.93
N ALA A 290 -7.99 -10.81 -23.93
CA ALA A 290 -8.02 -12.27 -24.00
C ALA A 290 -9.21 -12.87 -23.23
N GLY A 291 -9.70 -12.19 -22.20
CA GLY A 291 -10.82 -12.63 -21.38
C GLY A 291 -12.21 -12.41 -21.99
N ASP A 292 -13.25 -12.73 -21.22
CA ASP A 292 -14.63 -12.38 -21.52
C ASP A 292 -14.92 -10.96 -21.05
N PRO A 293 -15.23 -10.01 -21.96
CA PRO A 293 -15.57 -8.64 -21.55
C PRO A 293 -16.75 -8.53 -20.60
N ALA A 294 -17.66 -9.50 -20.58
CA ALA A 294 -18.79 -9.52 -19.65
C ALA A 294 -18.36 -9.67 -18.18
N GLU A 295 -17.14 -10.15 -17.93
CA GLU A 295 -16.56 -10.33 -16.60
C GLU A 295 -15.75 -9.11 -16.13
N LEU A 296 -15.69 -8.05 -16.93
CA LEU A 296 -15.04 -6.80 -16.52
C LEU A 296 -15.76 -6.19 -15.31
N THR A 297 -14.99 -5.86 -14.27
CA THR A 297 -15.50 -5.24 -13.06
C THR A 297 -14.61 -4.08 -12.63
N ASP A 298 -15.25 -3.00 -12.16
CA ASP A 298 -14.55 -1.90 -11.51
C ASP A 298 -13.69 -2.43 -10.35
N THR A 299 -12.42 -2.04 -10.31
CA THR A 299 -11.45 -2.59 -9.36
C THR A 299 -10.45 -1.54 -8.93
N ILE A 300 -10.02 -1.57 -7.66
CA ILE A 300 -8.81 -0.89 -7.22
C ILE A 300 -7.71 -1.96 -7.16
N ASP A 301 -6.78 -1.95 -8.10
CA ASP A 301 -5.63 -2.86 -8.12
C ASP A 301 -4.48 -2.22 -7.32
N ARG A 302 -4.07 -2.88 -6.23
CA ARG A 302 -2.94 -2.44 -5.38
C ARG A 302 -1.74 -3.38 -5.43
N SER A 303 -1.66 -4.21 -6.46
CA SER A 303 -0.36 -4.76 -6.83
C SER A 303 0.54 -3.58 -7.27
N LEU A 304 1.84 -3.65 -7.00
CA LEU A 304 2.88 -2.76 -7.54
C LEU A 304 3.98 -3.68 -8.12
N PRO A 305 4.62 -3.43 -9.28
CA PRO A 305 5.74 -4.23 -9.73
C PRO A 305 7.05 -3.55 -9.28
N MET A 306 8.01 -4.35 -8.86
CA MET A 306 9.35 -3.82 -8.64
C MET A 306 10.06 -3.59 -9.96
N LYS A 307 10.60 -2.38 -10.17
CA LYS A 307 11.78 -2.24 -11.03
C LYS A 307 12.98 -2.88 -10.33
N LYS A 308 13.64 -3.82 -11.02
CA LYS A 308 14.92 -4.41 -10.60
C LYS A 308 16.02 -3.36 -10.74
N VAL A 309 16.80 -3.14 -9.70
CA VAL A 309 18.12 -2.48 -9.82
C VAL A 309 19.19 -3.54 -9.70
N ALA A 310 20.13 -3.57 -10.66
CA ALA A 310 21.24 -4.51 -10.68
C ALA A 310 22.16 -4.30 -9.45
N PRO A 311 22.68 -5.38 -8.85
CA PRO A 311 23.50 -5.27 -7.66
C PRO A 311 24.89 -4.71 -8.01
N TYR A 312 25.25 -3.59 -7.40
CA TYR A 312 26.64 -3.21 -7.27
C TYR A 312 27.34 -4.25 -6.38
N ILE A 313 28.30 -4.97 -6.98
CA ILE A 313 29.23 -5.83 -6.26
C ILE A 313 30.12 -4.92 -5.40
N ALA A 314 29.85 -4.85 -4.10
CA ALA A 314 30.80 -4.34 -3.11
C ALA A 314 31.51 -5.54 -2.47
N GLY A 315 32.83 -5.55 -2.62
CA GLY A 315 33.71 -6.67 -2.34
C GLY A 315 33.73 -7.14 -0.89
N ILE A 316 34.02 -8.43 -0.79
CA ILE A 316 34.47 -9.16 0.38
C ILE A 316 35.65 -8.42 1.03
N ALA A 317 35.51 -8.08 2.31
CA ALA A 317 36.63 -7.94 3.22
C ALA A 317 36.28 -8.62 4.54
N ALA A 318 36.70 -9.88 4.66
CA ALA A 318 36.86 -10.56 5.93
C ALA A 318 38.07 -9.96 6.69
N ILE A 319 38.07 -10.18 8.03
CA ILE A 319 39.12 -10.02 9.06
C ILE A 319 38.52 -9.18 10.21
N GLY A 320 38.44 -9.62 11.47
CA GLY A 320 38.89 -10.85 12.10
C GLY A 320 38.35 -10.92 13.54
N LEU A 321 38.24 -12.15 14.06
CA LEU A 321 37.93 -12.42 15.46
C LEU A 321 39.02 -11.89 16.39
N ALA A 322 38.61 -11.33 17.52
CA ALA A 322 39.34 -11.46 18.78
C ALA A 322 38.33 -11.63 19.93
N ALA A 323 38.43 -12.77 20.59
CA ALA A 323 37.63 -13.18 21.73
C ALA A 323 38.05 -12.44 23.01
N ALA A 324 37.08 -12.15 23.88
CA ALA A 324 37.29 -12.09 25.33
C ALA A 324 36.13 -12.79 26.03
N ALA A 325 36.47 -13.85 26.75
CA ALA A 325 35.55 -14.77 27.39
C ALA A 325 35.01 -14.25 28.73
N ALA A 326 33.75 -14.63 28.97
CA ALA A 326 33.18 -15.11 30.23
C ALA A 326 33.33 -14.26 31.51
N ALA A 327 32.18 -13.75 31.97
CA ALA A 327 31.80 -13.86 33.38
C ALA A 327 30.31 -14.22 33.44
N GLY A 328 30.01 -15.50 33.69
CA GLY A 328 28.67 -15.93 34.05
C GLY A 328 28.40 -15.63 35.51
N ILE A 329 27.21 -15.13 35.82
CA ILE A 329 26.55 -15.41 37.10
C ILE A 329 25.08 -15.70 36.80
N ALA A 330 24.73 -16.98 36.96
CA ALA A 330 23.38 -17.37 37.30
C ALA A 330 23.14 -17.02 38.78
N GLN A 331 22.03 -16.34 39.08
CA GLN A 331 21.37 -16.55 40.37
C GLN A 331 19.87 -16.22 40.26
N ALA A 332 19.09 -17.30 40.22
CA ALA A 332 17.69 -17.27 40.59
C ALA A 332 17.58 -17.58 42.08
N GLN A 333 17.17 -16.60 42.89
CA GLN A 333 16.38 -16.81 44.10
C GLN A 333 15.48 -15.58 44.29
N GLY A 334 14.20 -15.73 43.95
CA GLY A 334 13.22 -14.66 43.98
C GLY A 334 12.88 -14.23 45.40
N ARG A 335 13.12 -12.94 45.69
CA ARG A 335 12.30 -12.18 46.64
C ARG A 335 11.04 -11.72 45.90
N SER A 336 9.88 -11.91 46.51
CA SER A 336 8.61 -11.40 45.96
C SER A 336 8.71 -9.89 45.75
N GLY A 337 8.49 -9.41 44.52
CA GLY A 337 8.45 -7.99 44.19
C GLY A 337 9.67 -7.39 43.47
N GLU A 338 10.73 -8.16 43.20
CA GLU A 338 11.91 -7.65 42.45
C GLU A 338 11.80 -7.94 40.94
N LEU A 339 12.00 -6.90 40.12
CA LEU A 339 12.00 -7.00 38.66
C LEU A 339 13.32 -7.63 38.18
N THR A 340 13.21 -8.77 37.49
CA THR A 340 14.35 -9.54 36.97
C THR A 340 14.43 -9.41 35.46
N GLN A 341 15.58 -9.02 34.92
CA GLN A 341 15.81 -8.99 33.47
C GLN A 341 15.97 -10.43 32.96
N VAL A 342 15.18 -10.78 31.95
CA VAL A 342 15.18 -12.10 31.31
C VAL A 342 16.05 -12.10 30.07
N ALA A 343 15.93 -11.05 29.24
CA ALA A 343 16.70 -10.89 28.01
C ALA A 343 16.81 -9.40 27.64
N GLN A 344 17.78 -9.09 26.78
CA GLN A 344 17.93 -7.79 26.13
C GLN A 344 18.07 -8.02 24.64
N PHE A 345 17.49 -7.13 23.85
CA PHE A 345 17.43 -7.22 22.40
C PHE A 345 18.04 -5.96 21.78
N ASP A 346 18.64 -6.09 20.60
CA ASP A 346 19.19 -4.95 19.85
C ASP A 346 18.12 -4.20 19.03
N HIS A 347 16.92 -4.78 18.93
CA HIS A 347 15.75 -4.26 18.21
C HIS A 347 14.58 -4.04 19.18
N GLN A 348 13.58 -3.27 18.74
CA GLN A 348 12.40 -2.99 19.55
C GLN A 348 11.49 -4.22 19.66
N ALA A 349 11.31 -4.73 20.88
CA ALA A 349 10.36 -5.79 21.18
C ALA A 349 9.05 -5.22 21.74
N THR A 350 7.91 -5.72 21.27
CA THR A 350 6.57 -5.33 21.77
C THR A 350 5.87 -6.48 22.48
N GLY A 351 5.65 -7.62 21.82
CA GLY A 351 4.93 -8.74 22.42
C GLY A 351 5.83 -9.76 23.12
N VAL A 352 5.24 -10.46 24.09
CA VAL A 352 5.82 -11.63 24.75
C VAL A 352 4.76 -12.71 24.91
N ALA A 353 5.15 -13.96 24.70
CA ALA A 353 4.33 -15.13 24.99
C ALA A 353 5.09 -16.14 25.83
N VAL A 354 4.45 -16.68 26.87
CA VAL A 354 4.97 -17.81 27.65
C VAL A 354 3.97 -18.95 27.63
N THR A 355 4.43 -20.11 27.19
CA THR A 355 3.59 -21.31 27.03
C THR A 355 3.52 -22.14 28.31
N ALA A 356 2.59 -23.09 28.36
CA ALA A 356 2.38 -23.95 29.53
C ALA A 356 3.61 -24.82 29.88
N ASP A 357 4.44 -25.17 28.90
CA ASP A 357 5.72 -25.87 29.07
C ASP A 357 6.91 -24.93 29.35
N GLY A 358 6.66 -23.62 29.46
CA GLY A 358 7.65 -22.62 29.85
C GLY A 358 8.55 -22.11 28.72
N ARG A 359 8.26 -22.43 27.45
CA ARG A 359 8.89 -21.77 26.30
C ARG A 359 8.48 -20.29 26.29
N ARG A 360 9.38 -19.45 25.80
CA ARG A 360 9.21 -17.99 25.77
C ARG A 360 9.40 -17.50 24.35
N PHE A 361 8.54 -16.61 23.91
CA PHE A 361 8.60 -16.01 22.59
C PHE A 361 8.50 -14.49 22.69
N VAL A 362 9.08 -13.81 21.71
CA VAL A 362 9.07 -12.35 21.56
C VAL A 362 8.86 -12.02 20.08
N ASN A 363 8.21 -10.88 19.80
CA ASN A 363 8.15 -10.32 18.45
C ASN A 363 8.77 -8.93 18.36
N PHE A 364 9.18 -8.58 17.14
CA PHE A 364 9.81 -7.32 16.79
C PHE A 364 9.06 -6.74 15.58
N PRO A 365 8.22 -5.71 15.78
CA PRO A 365 7.57 -5.04 14.66
C PRO A 365 8.59 -4.23 13.86
N ARG A 366 8.36 -4.09 12.55
CA ARG A 366 9.23 -3.32 11.65
C ARG A 366 8.78 -1.86 11.55
N TRP A 367 8.76 -1.17 12.69
CA TRP A 367 8.32 0.21 12.81
C TRP A 367 9.40 1.21 12.41
N THR A 368 10.45 1.32 13.22
CA THR A 368 11.51 2.31 13.02
C THR A 368 12.72 1.73 12.33
N ASP A 369 12.91 0.42 12.40
CA ASP A 369 13.97 -0.31 11.74
C ASP A 369 13.45 -1.53 10.98
N ASP A 370 14.32 -2.12 10.17
CA ASP A 370 14.04 -3.34 9.41
C ASP A 370 14.58 -4.55 10.19
N ALA A 371 13.93 -4.88 11.32
CA ALA A 371 14.33 -5.97 12.20
C ALA A 371 14.52 -7.30 11.44
N PRO A 372 15.63 -8.03 11.66
CA PRO A 372 15.97 -9.23 10.90
C PRO A 372 15.10 -10.45 11.28
N ILE A 373 14.47 -10.42 12.45
CA ILE A 373 13.60 -11.48 12.97
C ILE A 373 12.31 -10.80 13.42
N SER A 374 11.14 -11.26 12.95
CA SER A 374 9.85 -10.76 13.43
C SER A 374 9.35 -11.50 14.65
N VAL A 375 9.58 -12.81 14.73
CA VAL A 375 9.18 -13.65 15.87
C VAL A 375 10.33 -14.58 16.21
N ALA A 376 10.67 -14.64 17.50
CA ALA A 376 11.73 -15.48 18.01
C ALA A 376 11.29 -16.27 19.25
N GLU A 377 11.81 -17.49 19.38
CA GLU A 377 11.89 -18.15 20.68
C GLU A 377 13.11 -17.64 21.44
N VAL A 378 12.93 -17.35 22.74
CA VAL A 378 13.95 -16.84 23.65
C VAL A 378 14.49 -18.00 24.49
N ALA A 379 15.75 -18.36 24.26
CA ALA A 379 16.44 -19.39 25.01
C ALA A 379 16.65 -19.00 26.49
N LYS A 380 17.15 -19.94 27.31
CA LYS A 380 17.40 -19.68 28.74
C LYS A 380 18.53 -18.67 28.99
N ASP A 381 19.47 -18.56 28.07
CA ASP A 381 20.57 -17.58 28.11
C ASP A 381 20.20 -16.23 27.47
N GLY A 382 18.96 -16.08 26.99
CA GLY A 382 18.47 -14.88 26.33
C GLY A 382 18.73 -14.82 24.82
N SER A 383 19.41 -15.82 24.24
CA SER A 383 19.63 -15.88 22.78
C SER A 383 18.32 -16.12 22.01
N LEU A 384 18.29 -15.63 20.76
CA LEU A 384 17.10 -15.66 19.90
C LEU A 384 17.21 -16.74 18.82
N ARG A 385 16.15 -17.52 18.67
CA ARG A 385 15.95 -18.45 17.54
C ARG A 385 14.76 -17.98 16.71
N PRO A 386 14.90 -17.68 15.40
CA PRO A 386 13.75 -17.36 14.55
C PRO A 386 12.68 -18.45 14.64
N TYR A 387 11.43 -18.04 14.81
CA TYR A 387 10.29 -18.93 15.02
C TYR A 387 9.14 -18.59 14.06
N PRO A 388 8.43 -19.57 13.47
CA PRO A 388 8.66 -21.01 13.57
C PRO A 388 9.96 -21.44 12.88
N ASP A 389 10.40 -20.69 11.88
CA ASP A 389 11.61 -20.95 11.12
C ASP A 389 12.17 -19.65 10.50
N ALA A 390 13.29 -19.80 9.78
CA ALA A 390 13.90 -18.69 9.06
C ALA A 390 13.08 -18.23 7.84
N LYS A 391 12.25 -19.09 7.25
CA LYS A 391 11.43 -18.73 6.08
C LYS A 391 10.44 -17.66 6.49
N TRP A 392 9.61 -17.91 7.50
CA TRP A 392 8.59 -16.96 7.95
C TRP A 392 9.18 -15.61 8.38
N ASN A 393 10.42 -15.60 8.87
CA ASN A 393 11.12 -14.39 9.30
C ASN A 393 11.91 -13.66 8.19
N SER A 394 11.92 -14.18 6.96
CA SER A 394 12.84 -13.69 5.91
C SER A 394 12.36 -12.47 5.11
N TRP A 395 11.07 -12.08 5.23
CA TRP A 395 10.57 -10.85 4.63
C TRP A 395 11.21 -9.64 5.30
N ARG A 396 11.54 -8.59 4.52
CA ARG A 396 12.29 -7.41 4.97
C ARG A 396 11.75 -6.17 4.30
N ASN A 397 11.71 -5.02 5.00
CA ASN A 397 11.32 -3.73 4.42
C ASN A 397 12.18 -3.40 3.19
N ALA A 398 13.50 -3.62 3.30
CA ALA A 398 14.44 -3.37 2.20
C ALA A 398 14.19 -4.23 0.95
N ARG A 399 13.40 -5.30 1.08
CA ARG A 399 13.11 -6.28 0.03
C ARG A 399 11.61 -6.61 0.02
N ALA A 400 10.78 -5.62 0.37
CA ALA A 400 9.35 -5.79 0.68
C ALA A 400 8.55 -6.45 -0.44
N ASN A 401 9.05 -6.32 -1.66
CA ASN A 401 8.38 -6.75 -2.87
C ASN A 401 9.02 -8.04 -3.48
N GLU A 402 10.04 -8.63 -2.84
CA GLU A 402 10.65 -9.91 -3.27
C GLU A 402 9.85 -11.14 -2.81
N LEU A 403 9.11 -11.02 -1.70
CA LEU A 403 8.47 -12.14 -1.01
C LEU A 403 6.97 -11.87 -0.82
N PRO A 404 6.09 -12.84 -1.11
CA PRO A 404 4.64 -12.64 -1.03
C PRO A 404 4.20 -12.44 0.42
N VAL A 405 3.60 -11.30 0.73
CA VAL A 405 3.27 -10.91 2.12
C VAL A 405 2.36 -11.88 2.88
N GLY A 406 1.61 -12.75 2.20
CA GLY A 406 0.75 -13.76 2.80
C GLY A 406 1.48 -14.95 3.45
N ASP A 407 2.70 -15.26 2.97
CA ASP A 407 3.46 -16.46 3.38
C ASP A 407 4.61 -16.16 4.36
N TYR A 408 4.72 -14.91 4.80
CA TYR A 408 5.83 -14.40 5.60
C TYR A 408 5.33 -13.40 6.65
N PHE A 409 6.12 -13.19 7.70
CA PHE A 409 5.89 -12.13 8.68
C PHE A 409 6.38 -10.78 8.17
N VAL A 410 5.47 -9.82 8.08
CA VAL A 410 5.70 -8.47 7.55
C VAL A 410 5.98 -7.47 8.66
N CYS A 411 5.07 -7.32 9.63
CA CYS A 411 5.22 -6.37 10.73
C CYS A 411 4.52 -6.89 11.99
N VAL A 412 4.91 -8.07 12.47
CA VAL A 412 4.23 -8.74 13.59
C VAL A 412 4.14 -7.84 14.82
N GLN A 413 2.94 -7.70 15.35
CA GLN A 413 2.64 -6.85 16.49
C GLN A 413 2.39 -7.63 17.79
N SER A 414 1.62 -8.73 17.73
CA SER A 414 1.26 -9.50 18.92
C SER A 414 1.44 -10.99 18.70
N ILE A 415 1.83 -11.70 19.77
CA ILE A 415 1.99 -13.15 19.82
C ILE A 415 1.35 -13.68 21.10
N VAL A 416 0.44 -14.66 20.98
CA VAL A 416 -0.37 -15.12 22.12
C VAL A 416 -0.56 -16.64 22.05
N PRO A 417 -0.25 -17.39 23.11
CA PRO A 417 -0.59 -18.80 23.18
C PRO A 417 -2.10 -18.95 23.46
N ASP A 418 -2.78 -19.84 22.75
CA ASP A 418 -4.23 -20.04 22.94
C ASP A 418 -4.58 -20.95 24.14
N GLY A 419 -3.57 -21.53 24.79
CA GLY A 419 -3.75 -22.52 25.85
C GLY A 419 -4.17 -23.91 25.36
N GLN A 420 -4.25 -24.11 24.04
CA GLN A 420 -4.65 -25.35 23.37
C GLN A 420 -3.51 -25.96 22.53
N GLY A 421 -2.27 -25.59 22.84
CA GLY A 421 -1.08 -26.11 22.16
C GLY A 421 -0.66 -25.31 20.92
N ASN A 422 -1.23 -24.13 20.67
CA ASN A 422 -0.80 -23.27 19.58
C ASN A 422 -0.26 -21.93 20.07
N LEU A 423 0.67 -21.38 19.30
CA LEU A 423 1.02 -19.96 19.33
C LEU A 423 0.35 -19.27 18.14
N TRP A 424 -0.40 -18.21 18.42
CA TRP A 424 -0.94 -17.35 17.39
C TRP A 424 -0.09 -16.10 17.22
N VAL A 425 0.13 -15.70 15.98
CA VAL A 425 0.86 -14.51 15.58
C VAL A 425 -0.08 -13.58 14.85
N LEU A 426 -0.21 -12.34 15.33
CA LEU A 426 -0.97 -11.27 14.70
C LEU A 426 -0.01 -10.35 13.95
N ASP A 427 -0.16 -10.32 12.63
CA ASP A 427 0.60 -9.47 11.73
C ASP A 427 -0.35 -8.44 11.11
N PRO A 428 -0.24 -7.15 11.46
CA PRO A 428 -1.08 -6.10 10.89
C PRO A 428 -0.66 -5.76 9.46
N GLY A 429 0.52 -6.18 9.02
CA GLY A 429 1.00 -5.89 7.67
C GLY A 429 1.29 -4.42 7.39
N ALA A 430 1.52 -3.61 8.41
CA ALA A 430 1.78 -2.17 8.31
C ALA A 430 3.21 -1.82 8.81
N PRO A 431 4.26 -2.11 8.02
CA PRO A 431 5.61 -1.66 8.35
C PRO A 431 5.66 -0.13 8.43
N GLY A 432 6.56 0.42 9.24
CA GLY A 432 6.62 1.86 9.49
C GLY A 432 5.53 2.40 10.43
N ASN A 433 4.57 1.56 10.83
CA ASN A 433 3.28 2.03 11.36
C ASN A 433 2.57 2.97 10.36
N GLU A 434 2.65 2.62 9.08
CA GLU A 434 2.12 3.38 7.94
C GLU A 434 0.97 2.63 7.24
N LYS A 435 0.97 2.61 5.90
CA LYS A 435 -0.05 1.95 5.09
C LYS A 435 0.05 0.43 5.23
N ILE A 436 -1.09 -0.22 5.47
CA ILE A 436 -1.23 -1.67 5.35
C ILE A 436 -0.84 -2.10 3.94
N LEU A 437 0.04 -3.10 3.84
CA LEU A 437 0.32 -3.80 2.60
C LEU A 437 -0.84 -4.75 2.30
N GLU A 438 -1.43 -4.67 1.11
CA GLU A 438 -2.59 -5.50 0.75
C GLU A 438 -2.25 -7.00 0.83
N GLY A 439 -3.14 -7.78 1.46
CA GLY A 439 -2.93 -9.20 1.71
C GLY A 439 -1.97 -9.53 2.87
N ALA A 440 -1.32 -8.53 3.47
CA ALA A 440 -0.42 -8.74 4.61
C ALA A 440 -1.11 -8.94 5.97
N PRO A 441 -2.23 -8.25 6.32
CA PRO A 441 -2.90 -8.45 7.59
C PRO A 441 -3.36 -9.89 7.76
N LYS A 442 -2.92 -10.57 8.81
CA LYS A 442 -3.24 -11.98 9.03
C LYS A 442 -3.03 -12.44 10.47
N LEU A 443 -3.73 -13.52 10.82
CA LEU A 443 -3.43 -14.37 11.95
C LEU A 443 -2.73 -15.64 11.46
N VAL A 444 -1.64 -16.03 12.12
CA VAL A 444 -0.90 -17.26 11.81
C VAL A 444 -0.92 -18.16 13.04
N ARG A 445 -1.46 -19.37 12.90
CA ARG A 445 -1.44 -20.41 13.95
C ARG A 445 -0.26 -21.33 13.76
N ILE A 446 0.55 -21.47 14.80
CA ILE A 446 1.70 -22.35 14.84
C ILE A 446 1.46 -23.41 15.91
N ASP A 447 1.54 -24.68 15.52
CA ASP A 447 1.47 -25.79 16.46
C ASP A 447 2.78 -25.87 17.27
N LEU A 448 2.68 -25.79 18.60
CA LEU A 448 3.84 -25.73 19.49
C LEU A 448 4.57 -27.08 19.63
N ALA A 449 3.92 -28.20 19.28
CA ALA A 449 4.54 -29.52 19.36
C ALA A 449 5.47 -29.77 18.16
N THR A 450 5.13 -29.23 16.99
CA THR A 450 5.84 -29.46 15.73
C THR A 450 6.60 -28.23 15.22
N ASP A 451 6.39 -27.06 15.84
CA ASP A 451 6.90 -25.75 15.39
C ASP A 451 6.48 -25.44 13.93
N LYS A 452 5.31 -25.91 13.48
CA LYS A 452 4.82 -25.72 12.10
C LYS A 452 3.61 -24.80 12.06
N VAL A 453 3.57 -23.94 11.03
CA VAL A 453 2.34 -23.22 10.69
C VAL A 453 1.28 -24.21 10.26
N THR A 454 0.14 -24.19 10.96
CA THR A 454 -1.02 -25.05 10.67
C THR A 454 -2.21 -24.29 10.13
N LYS A 455 -2.22 -22.96 10.24
CA LYS A 455 -3.28 -22.12 9.69
C LYS A 455 -2.79 -20.69 9.43
N VAL A 456 -3.27 -20.09 8.36
CA VAL A 456 -3.18 -18.66 8.09
C VAL A 456 -4.59 -18.15 7.83
N ILE A 457 -5.00 -17.11 8.54
CA ILE A 457 -6.29 -16.43 8.37
C ILE A 457 -5.99 -15.02 7.90
N PRO A 458 -6.16 -14.71 6.60
CA PRO A 458 -6.08 -13.35 6.11
C PRO A 458 -7.16 -12.47 6.77
N VAL A 459 -6.82 -11.23 7.10
CA VAL A 459 -7.81 -10.23 7.53
C VAL A 459 -8.04 -9.29 6.34
N PRO A 460 -9.16 -9.41 5.63
CA PRO A 460 -9.42 -8.64 4.42
C PRO A 460 -9.58 -7.14 4.72
N LEU A 461 -9.40 -6.29 3.71
CA LEU A 461 -9.34 -4.84 3.88
C LEU A 461 -10.69 -4.15 4.11
N ASP A 462 -11.80 -4.90 4.04
CA ASP A 462 -13.11 -4.49 4.56
C ASP A 462 -13.21 -4.65 6.09
N VAL A 463 -12.29 -5.42 6.69
CA VAL A 463 -12.13 -5.59 8.14
C VAL A 463 -10.92 -4.82 8.65
N ALA A 464 -9.75 -4.98 8.02
CA ALA A 464 -8.53 -4.21 8.30
C ALA A 464 -8.45 -3.00 7.35
N LEU A 465 -9.16 -1.93 7.70
CA LEU A 465 -9.31 -0.74 6.85
C LEU A 465 -7.96 -0.04 6.62
N GLN A 466 -7.87 0.80 5.59
CA GLN A 466 -6.71 1.68 5.44
C GLN A 466 -6.59 2.61 6.65
N GLY A 467 -5.46 2.52 7.38
CA GLY A 467 -5.24 3.24 8.64
C GLY A 467 -5.58 2.43 9.89
N THR A 468 -6.03 1.18 9.76
CA THR A 468 -6.09 0.19 10.84
C THR A 468 -4.68 -0.18 11.29
N TYR A 469 -4.54 -0.43 12.59
CA TYR A 469 -3.39 -1.12 13.14
C TYR A 469 -3.89 -2.20 14.10
N LEU A 470 -3.88 -3.46 13.66
CA LEU A 470 -4.32 -4.60 14.47
C LEU A 470 -3.33 -4.77 15.65
N ASN A 471 -3.70 -4.40 16.87
CA ASN A 471 -2.72 -4.32 17.95
C ASN A 471 -2.58 -5.64 18.72
N ASP A 472 -3.55 -5.95 19.59
CA ASP A 472 -3.46 -7.11 20.48
C ASP A 472 -4.69 -8.02 20.34
N ILE A 473 -4.55 -9.30 20.69
CA ILE A 473 -5.57 -10.33 20.50
C ILE A 473 -5.82 -11.16 21.76
N ARG A 474 -7.08 -11.48 22.07
CA ARG A 474 -7.46 -12.50 23.04
C ARG A 474 -8.46 -13.49 22.46
N PHE A 475 -8.47 -14.69 23.02
CA PHE A 475 -9.27 -15.81 22.53
C PHE A 475 -10.42 -16.13 23.47
N SER A 476 -11.56 -16.54 22.91
CA SER A 476 -12.62 -17.18 23.69
C SER A 476 -12.10 -18.49 24.31
N PRO A 477 -12.57 -18.91 25.50
CA PRO A 477 -12.09 -20.13 26.16
C PRO A 477 -12.25 -21.41 25.33
N ASP A 478 -13.21 -21.46 24.41
CA ASP A 478 -13.41 -22.57 23.49
C ASP A 478 -12.49 -22.55 22.27
N GLY A 479 -11.65 -21.50 22.12
CA GLY A 479 -10.69 -21.34 21.02
C GLY A 479 -11.31 -21.01 19.67
N LYS A 480 -12.59 -20.64 19.62
CA LYS A 480 -13.30 -20.40 18.35
C LYS A 480 -13.29 -18.95 17.90
N THR A 481 -13.13 -18.01 18.81
CA THR A 481 -13.22 -16.58 18.52
C THR A 481 -11.96 -15.86 18.93
N GLY A 482 -11.42 -15.03 18.03
CA GLY A 482 -10.39 -14.04 18.33
C GLY A 482 -11.00 -12.64 18.43
N TYR A 483 -10.63 -11.90 19.46
CA TYR A 483 -10.98 -10.50 19.67
C TYR A 483 -9.70 -9.67 19.54
N ILE A 484 -9.66 -8.78 18.55
CA ILE A 484 -8.48 -7.95 18.24
C ILE A 484 -8.84 -6.49 18.42
N THR A 485 -7.93 -5.70 19.00
CA THR A 485 -8.05 -4.24 19.03
C THR A 485 -7.50 -3.62 17.75
N ASP A 486 -8.20 -2.62 17.22
CA ASP A 486 -7.67 -1.74 16.19
C ASP A 486 -7.21 -0.42 16.84
N SER A 487 -5.90 -0.23 16.95
CA SER A 487 -5.27 0.96 17.55
C SER A 487 -5.02 2.07 16.55
N GLY A 488 -5.45 1.88 15.29
CA GLY A 488 -5.28 2.80 14.18
C GLY A 488 -6.09 4.08 14.28
N THR A 489 -6.24 4.77 13.14
CA THR A 489 -6.89 6.09 13.07
C THR A 489 -8.38 6.06 13.41
N ARG A 490 -9.01 4.91 13.25
CA ARG A 490 -10.42 4.64 13.57
C ARG A 490 -10.50 3.35 14.37
N GLY A 491 -10.50 3.48 15.70
CA GLY A 491 -10.49 2.32 16.57
C GLY A 491 -11.77 1.48 16.52
N ALA A 492 -11.61 0.19 16.76
CA ALA A 492 -12.66 -0.83 16.75
C ALA A 492 -12.21 -2.06 17.56
N ILE A 493 -13.15 -2.97 17.80
CA ILE A 493 -12.86 -4.35 18.19
C ILE A 493 -13.16 -5.24 16.98
N ILE A 494 -12.14 -5.89 16.43
CA ILE A 494 -12.30 -6.88 15.36
C ILE A 494 -12.62 -8.23 15.98
N VAL A 495 -13.68 -8.87 15.51
CA VAL A 495 -14.07 -10.21 15.95
C VAL A 495 -13.87 -11.17 14.79
N ILE A 496 -13.08 -12.23 14.99
CA ILE A 496 -12.76 -13.23 13.97
C ILE A 496 -13.17 -14.62 14.46
N ASP A 497 -13.94 -15.33 13.66
CA ASP A 497 -14.17 -16.76 13.83
C ASP A 497 -12.92 -17.52 13.33
N LEU A 498 -12.23 -18.19 14.25
CA LEU A 498 -10.92 -18.81 14.00
C LEU A 498 -11.01 -20.08 13.17
N ASP A 499 -12.19 -20.65 12.97
CA ASP A 499 -12.41 -21.84 12.15
C ASP A 499 -12.67 -21.47 10.68
N SER A 500 -13.61 -20.57 10.45
CA SER A 500 -14.00 -20.10 9.11
C SER A 500 -13.11 -18.97 8.57
N GLY A 501 -12.41 -18.25 9.46
CA GLY A 501 -11.62 -17.07 9.11
C GLY A 501 -12.44 -15.80 8.85
N LYS A 502 -13.77 -15.85 9.00
CA LYS A 502 -14.63 -14.68 8.80
C LYS A 502 -14.50 -13.70 9.96
N GLY A 503 -14.31 -12.43 9.65
CA GLY A 503 -14.21 -11.36 10.63
C GLY A 503 -15.18 -10.21 10.38
N PHE A 504 -15.42 -9.40 11.40
CA PHE A 504 -16.14 -8.14 11.28
C PHE A 504 -15.64 -7.11 12.30
N ARG A 505 -15.90 -5.83 12.03
CA ARG A 505 -15.60 -4.72 12.94
C ARG A 505 -16.79 -4.47 13.87
N ALA A 506 -16.55 -4.45 15.17
CA ALA A 506 -17.51 -4.11 16.21
C ALA A 506 -17.08 -2.82 16.92
N LEU A 507 -18.04 -1.99 17.35
CA LEU A 507 -17.75 -0.70 18.01
C LEU A 507 -16.85 0.20 17.13
N ASP A 508 -17.07 0.16 15.82
CA ASP A 508 -16.22 0.81 14.83
C ASP A 508 -16.42 2.34 14.82
N GLY A 509 -15.43 3.06 15.34
CA GLY A 509 -15.52 4.51 15.54
C GLY A 509 -16.29 4.90 16.82
N HIS A 510 -16.68 3.93 17.65
CA HIS A 510 -17.39 4.22 18.90
C HIS A 510 -16.48 4.95 19.90
N ALA A 511 -17.02 5.86 20.72
CA ALA A 511 -16.21 6.69 21.61
C ALA A 511 -15.31 5.89 22.57
N SER A 512 -15.73 4.69 23.01
CA SER A 512 -14.91 3.83 23.88
C SER A 512 -13.72 3.17 23.19
N THR A 513 -13.69 3.14 21.85
CA THR A 513 -12.56 2.62 21.06
C THR A 513 -11.68 3.72 20.51
N GLN A 514 -12.01 5.01 20.72
CA GLN A 514 -11.23 6.14 20.21
C GLN A 514 -10.30 6.74 21.26
N ILE A 515 -9.34 7.55 20.80
CA ILE A 515 -8.49 8.37 21.68
C ILE A 515 -9.32 9.32 22.55
N ASP A 516 -8.90 9.51 23.80
CA ASP A 516 -9.36 10.62 24.64
C ASP A 516 -8.53 11.86 24.32
N LYS A 517 -9.11 12.79 23.54
CA LYS A 517 -8.44 14.05 23.13
C LYS A 517 -8.03 14.94 24.31
N THR A 518 -8.57 14.71 25.51
CA THR A 518 -8.19 15.43 26.73
C THR A 518 -6.92 14.89 27.38
N VAL A 519 -6.48 13.68 27.01
CA VAL A 519 -5.24 13.10 27.51
C VAL A 519 -4.05 13.70 26.76
N LYS A 520 -3.04 14.11 27.54
CA LYS A 520 -1.71 14.51 27.03
C LYS A 520 -0.71 13.51 27.57
N VAL A 521 -0.03 12.81 26.68
CA VAL A 521 0.98 11.83 27.08
C VAL A 521 2.21 12.59 27.53
N ALA A 522 2.65 12.33 28.75
CA ALA A 522 3.84 12.95 29.32
C ALA A 522 4.69 11.90 30.02
N VAL A 523 6.00 11.99 29.81
CA VAL A 523 6.99 11.12 30.44
C VAL A 523 7.94 12.03 31.22
N GLU A 524 8.11 11.76 32.51
CA GLU A 524 8.92 12.60 33.42
C GLU A 524 8.50 14.07 33.42
N GLY A 525 7.18 14.32 33.36
CA GLY A 525 6.60 15.66 33.38
C GLY A 525 6.76 16.45 32.07
N LYS A 526 7.37 15.85 31.03
CA LYS A 526 7.51 16.47 29.71
C LYS A 526 6.49 15.90 28.73
N PRO A 527 5.75 16.73 27.98
CA PRO A 527 4.89 16.23 26.91
C PRO A 527 5.70 15.41 25.91
N LEU A 528 5.22 14.21 25.60
CA LEU A 528 5.80 13.39 24.54
C LEU A 528 5.22 13.85 23.21
N VAL A 529 6.04 14.46 22.35
CA VAL A 529 5.62 15.02 21.06
C VAL A 529 6.63 14.68 19.98
N ARG A 530 6.13 14.48 18.77
CA ARG A 530 6.96 14.38 17.56
C ARG A 530 7.56 15.74 17.20
N PRO A 531 8.60 15.81 16.34
CA PRO A 531 9.17 17.07 15.87
C PRO A 531 8.16 18.03 15.23
N ASP A 532 7.10 17.50 14.62
CA ASP A 532 6.00 18.25 14.03
C ASP A 532 4.92 18.70 15.03
N GLY A 533 5.11 18.41 16.32
CA GLY A 533 4.19 18.78 17.41
C GLY A 533 3.07 17.78 17.68
N ARG A 534 2.94 16.69 16.91
CA ARG A 534 1.89 15.67 17.15
C ARG A 534 2.16 14.85 18.41
N GLN A 535 1.09 14.50 19.14
CA GLN A 535 1.12 13.60 20.30
C GLN A 535 0.97 12.13 19.86
N PRO A 536 1.41 11.15 20.68
CA PRO A 536 0.98 9.77 20.52
C PRO A 536 -0.55 9.67 20.47
N ALA A 537 -1.08 9.04 19.43
CA ALA A 537 -2.51 8.94 19.18
C ALA A 537 -2.84 7.52 18.74
N PHE A 538 -3.10 6.67 19.73
CA PHE A 538 -3.44 5.26 19.54
C PHE A 538 -4.81 5.00 20.14
N ALA A 539 -5.69 4.44 19.29
CA ALA A 539 -7.07 4.10 19.64
C ALA A 539 -7.11 2.84 20.53
N ALA A 540 -8.19 2.06 20.49
CA ALA A 540 -8.30 0.81 21.26
C ALA A 540 -7.04 -0.05 21.09
N ASP A 541 -6.41 -0.43 22.21
CA ASP A 541 -5.08 -1.05 22.20
C ASP A 541 -5.04 -2.23 23.16
N GLY A 542 -4.78 -1.97 24.45
CA GLY A 542 -4.78 -3.01 25.47
C GLY A 542 -6.11 -3.75 25.54
N ILE A 543 -6.04 -5.07 25.57
CA ILE A 543 -7.18 -5.99 25.61
C ILE A 543 -6.93 -7.15 26.58
N ALA A 544 -7.96 -7.50 27.35
CA ALA A 544 -7.97 -8.67 28.22
C ALA A 544 -9.35 -9.31 28.20
N ILE A 545 -9.42 -10.62 28.44
CA ILE A 545 -10.68 -11.35 28.56
C ILE A 545 -10.76 -11.98 29.95
N SER A 546 -11.94 -11.97 30.56
CA SER A 546 -12.16 -12.69 31.82
C SER A 546 -11.91 -14.18 31.65
N ASN A 547 -11.49 -14.86 32.72
CA ASN A 547 -11.16 -16.30 32.66
C ASN A 547 -12.34 -17.19 32.24
N ASP A 548 -13.58 -16.73 32.46
CA ASP A 548 -14.80 -17.40 31.99
C ASP A 548 -15.21 -17.01 30.55
N GLY A 549 -14.45 -16.13 29.90
CA GLY A 549 -14.68 -15.67 28.53
C GLY A 549 -15.81 -14.67 28.34
N LYS A 550 -16.53 -14.29 29.39
CA LYS A 550 -17.78 -13.52 29.27
C LYS A 550 -17.58 -12.02 29.14
N THR A 551 -16.47 -11.49 29.65
CA THR A 551 -16.20 -10.05 29.66
C THR A 551 -14.92 -9.75 28.93
N LEU A 552 -15.02 -8.94 27.88
CA LEU A 552 -13.86 -8.35 27.23
C LEU A 552 -13.58 -6.98 27.83
N PHE A 553 -12.36 -6.77 28.31
CA PHE A 553 -11.84 -5.51 28.81
C PHE A 553 -10.95 -4.89 27.75
N TYR A 554 -11.08 -3.59 27.52
CA TYR A 554 -10.25 -2.89 26.56
C TYR A 554 -10.13 -1.41 26.91
N GLN A 555 -9.08 -0.78 26.40
CA GLN A 555 -8.83 0.65 26.60
C GLN A 555 -8.08 1.21 25.39
N ALA A 556 -8.36 2.47 25.03
CA ALA A 556 -7.50 3.20 24.10
C ALA A 556 -6.18 3.59 24.77
N LEU A 557 -5.05 3.37 24.10
CA LEU A 557 -3.73 3.66 24.70
C LEU A 557 -3.61 5.14 25.03
N THR A 558 -3.98 6.01 24.08
CA THR A 558 -4.14 7.45 24.35
C THR A 558 -5.50 7.70 25.02
N GLY A 559 -5.68 7.15 26.21
CA GLY A 559 -6.92 7.19 26.97
C GLY A 559 -6.68 7.12 28.48
N LYS A 560 -7.76 7.20 29.25
CA LYS A 560 -7.73 7.11 30.73
C LYS A 560 -8.93 6.34 31.29
N THR A 561 -9.60 5.55 30.45
CA THR A 561 -10.82 4.85 30.82
C THR A 561 -10.72 3.42 30.36
N LEU A 562 -10.84 2.50 31.32
CA LEU A 562 -10.98 1.09 31.06
C LEU A 562 -12.45 0.78 30.81
N TYR A 563 -12.74 0.19 29.66
CA TYR A 563 -14.07 -0.25 29.28
C TYR A 563 -14.19 -1.78 29.36
N SER A 564 -15.43 -2.24 29.41
CA SER A 564 -15.75 -3.64 29.22
C SER A 564 -17.02 -3.81 28.39
N ILE A 565 -17.15 -4.98 27.77
CA ILE A 565 -18.35 -5.42 27.07
C ILE A 565 -18.56 -6.93 27.28
N ASP A 566 -19.82 -7.36 27.33
CA ASP A 566 -20.18 -8.78 27.32
C ASP A 566 -19.86 -9.38 25.95
N THR A 567 -19.08 -10.47 25.90
CA THR A 567 -18.69 -11.11 24.64
C THR A 567 -19.88 -11.67 23.86
N ALA A 568 -21.02 -11.94 24.51
CA ALA A 568 -22.26 -12.33 23.84
C ALA A 568 -22.85 -11.20 22.96
N LEU A 569 -22.40 -9.95 23.13
CA LEU A 569 -22.75 -8.83 22.25
C LEU A 569 -21.81 -8.69 21.05
N LEU A 570 -20.63 -9.32 21.11
CA LEU A 570 -19.62 -9.33 20.05
C LEU A 570 -19.83 -10.48 19.07
N VAL A 571 -21.06 -10.63 18.56
CA VAL A 571 -21.43 -11.61 17.54
C VAL A 571 -22.09 -10.90 16.35
N SER A 572 -21.98 -11.46 15.14
CA SER A 572 -22.40 -10.80 13.89
C SER A 572 -23.87 -10.41 13.85
N GLY A 573 -24.75 -11.15 14.53
CA GLY A 573 -26.19 -10.88 14.59
C GLY A 573 -26.61 -9.70 15.49
N LYS A 574 -25.67 -9.02 16.16
CA LYS A 574 -25.94 -7.84 16.99
C LYS A 574 -25.77 -6.54 16.21
N SER A 575 -26.62 -5.57 16.46
CA SER A 575 -26.47 -4.21 15.91
C SER A 575 -25.40 -3.42 16.67
N GLU A 576 -24.83 -2.40 16.03
CA GLU A 576 -23.91 -1.47 16.70
C GLU A 576 -24.57 -0.74 17.88
N ALA A 577 -25.88 -0.46 17.81
CA ALA A 577 -26.61 0.15 18.90
C ALA A 577 -26.70 -0.77 20.14
N GLU A 578 -26.96 -2.07 19.94
CA GLU A 578 -26.94 -3.05 21.02
C GLU A 578 -25.54 -3.19 21.65
N ARG A 579 -24.50 -3.21 20.81
CA ARG A 579 -23.10 -3.26 21.28
C ARG A 579 -22.75 -2.02 22.09
N ALA A 580 -23.07 -0.83 21.57
CA ALA A 580 -22.83 0.44 22.25
C ALA A 580 -23.53 0.52 23.61
N ALA A 581 -24.79 0.07 23.70
CA ALA A 581 -25.54 0.00 24.96
C ALA A 581 -24.93 -1.00 25.97
N GLY A 582 -24.18 -1.99 25.50
CA GLY A 582 -23.49 -2.98 26.32
C GLY A 582 -22.13 -2.52 26.87
N VAL A 583 -21.57 -1.43 26.36
CA VAL A 583 -20.28 -0.90 26.82
C VAL A 583 -20.42 -0.34 28.24
N LYS A 584 -19.54 -0.78 29.15
CA LYS A 584 -19.50 -0.31 30.54
C LYS A 584 -18.15 0.30 30.86
N THR A 585 -18.16 1.46 31.50
CA THR A 585 -16.97 2.00 32.16
C THR A 585 -16.66 1.18 33.40
N VAL A 586 -15.44 0.65 33.47
CA VAL A 586 -14.96 -0.18 34.59
C VAL A 586 -14.21 0.68 35.60
N ALA A 587 -13.25 1.47 35.12
CA ALA A 587 -12.38 2.28 35.96
C ALA A 587 -11.81 3.48 35.21
N THR A 588 -11.44 4.50 35.97
CA THR A 588 -10.52 5.55 35.51
C THR A 588 -9.09 5.09 35.75
N THR A 589 -8.28 5.14 34.71
CA THR A 589 -6.91 4.63 34.68
C THR A 589 -5.95 5.76 34.26
N ASN A 590 -4.83 5.39 33.65
CA ASN A 590 -3.85 6.25 33.01
C ASN A 590 -3.70 5.83 31.54
N VAL A 591 -2.85 6.52 30.79
CA VAL A 591 -2.29 6.00 29.53
C VAL A 591 -1.77 4.60 29.80
N ALA A 592 -2.32 3.59 29.12
CA ALA A 592 -2.02 2.19 29.36
C ALA A 592 -1.82 1.50 28.02
N ASP A 593 -0.86 0.60 27.97
CA ASP A 593 -0.55 -0.18 26.78
C ASP A 593 -1.20 -1.57 26.94
N GLY A 594 -0.47 -2.60 27.33
CA GLY A 594 -1.02 -3.93 27.58
C GLY A 594 -1.94 -4.08 28.79
N LEU A 595 -2.91 -4.98 28.62
CA LEU A 595 -3.80 -5.50 29.65
C LEU A 595 -3.63 -7.03 29.77
N TRP A 596 -3.73 -7.54 31.00
CA TRP A 596 -3.67 -8.98 31.24
C TRP A 596 -4.59 -9.43 32.36
N MET A 597 -5.49 -10.36 32.05
CA MET A 597 -6.23 -11.09 33.08
C MET A 597 -5.40 -12.29 33.53
N SER A 598 -4.96 -12.30 34.78
CA SER A 598 -4.23 -13.45 35.30
C SER A 598 -5.13 -14.64 35.56
N LYS A 599 -4.51 -15.82 35.67
CA LYS A 599 -5.19 -17.06 36.09
C LYS A 599 -5.87 -16.93 37.45
N ALA A 600 -5.38 -16.04 38.31
CA ALA A 600 -5.98 -15.72 39.61
C ALA A 600 -7.17 -14.73 39.54
N GLY A 601 -7.53 -14.24 38.35
CA GLY A 601 -8.63 -13.30 38.15
C GLY A 601 -8.26 -11.85 38.47
N VAL A 602 -6.98 -11.49 38.41
CA VAL A 602 -6.49 -10.13 38.62
C VAL A 602 -6.19 -9.49 37.27
N LEU A 603 -6.84 -8.36 36.98
CA LEU A 603 -6.55 -7.56 35.79
C LEU A 603 -5.36 -6.65 36.04
N TYR A 604 -4.24 -6.94 35.38
CA TYR A 604 -3.04 -6.12 35.34
C TYR A 604 -3.07 -5.15 34.16
N ILE A 605 -2.49 -3.97 34.38
CA ILE A 605 -2.54 -2.82 33.48
C ILE A 605 -1.14 -2.20 33.47
N THR A 606 -0.53 -2.02 32.30
CA THR A 606 0.74 -1.29 32.19
C THR A 606 0.50 0.22 32.32
N SER A 607 1.54 0.95 32.72
CA SER A 607 1.50 2.40 32.85
C SER A 607 2.81 3.02 32.34
N PRO A 608 2.89 3.33 31.04
CA PRO A 608 4.10 3.88 30.43
C PRO A 608 4.58 5.21 31.02
N THR A 609 3.65 6.06 31.47
CA THR A 609 3.97 7.43 31.91
C THR A 609 4.66 7.49 33.27
N ASP A 610 4.52 6.44 34.11
CA ASP A 610 5.10 6.38 35.46
C ASP A 610 5.92 5.11 35.73
N TYR A 611 6.28 4.36 34.68
CA TYR A 611 7.14 3.18 34.75
C TYR A 611 6.60 2.07 35.65
N SER A 612 5.29 1.85 35.62
CA SER A 612 4.65 0.93 36.55
C SER A 612 3.75 -0.11 35.90
N ILE A 613 3.53 -1.17 36.66
CA ILE A 613 2.49 -2.16 36.46
C ILE A 613 1.50 -1.98 37.59
N LYS A 614 0.23 -1.90 37.24
CA LYS A 614 -0.88 -1.70 38.17
C LYS A 614 -1.85 -2.87 38.07
N ARG A 615 -2.70 -3.00 39.08
CA ARG A 615 -3.87 -3.89 39.05
C ARG A 615 -5.14 -3.08 39.20
N LEU A 616 -6.23 -3.57 38.62
CA LEU A 616 -7.56 -3.02 38.85
C LEU A 616 -7.92 -3.11 40.35
N GLN A 617 -8.43 -2.01 40.92
CA GLN A 617 -8.91 -1.95 42.30
C GLN A 617 -10.13 -1.02 42.38
N GLY A 618 -11.32 -1.62 42.53
CA GLY A 618 -12.57 -0.86 42.48
C GLY A 618 -12.74 -0.13 41.15
N SER A 619 -13.03 1.17 41.19
CA SER A 619 -13.14 2.04 40.02
C SER A 619 -11.82 2.73 39.62
N GLY A 620 -10.68 2.28 40.17
CA GLY A 620 -9.35 2.80 39.90
C GLY A 620 -8.31 1.71 39.79
N THR A 621 -7.03 2.06 40.00
CA THR A 621 -5.91 1.13 39.92
C THR A 621 -4.99 1.26 41.13
N ALA A 622 -4.30 0.17 41.48
CA ALA A 622 -3.29 0.14 42.54
C ALA A 622 -1.94 -0.30 41.97
N PRO A 623 -0.82 0.32 42.37
CA PRO A 623 0.51 -0.08 41.94
C PRO A 623 0.84 -1.50 42.43
N VAL A 624 1.40 -2.30 41.53
CA VAL A 624 1.96 -3.64 41.83
C VAL A 624 3.48 -3.56 41.84
N LEU A 625 4.04 -2.85 40.86
CA LEU A 625 5.47 -2.67 40.71
C LEU A 625 5.74 -1.33 40.01
N THR A 626 6.74 -0.59 40.48
CA THR A 626 7.25 0.62 39.83
C THR A 626 8.76 0.51 39.75
N ASP A 627 9.32 0.57 38.55
CA ASP A 627 10.76 0.49 38.31
C ASP A 627 11.08 1.21 37.00
N LYS A 628 12.03 2.14 37.00
CA LYS A 628 12.37 2.93 35.79
C LYS A 628 12.85 2.08 34.61
N ARG A 629 13.29 0.85 34.87
CA ARG A 629 13.63 -0.13 33.82
C ARG A 629 12.42 -0.58 33.02
N LEU A 630 11.19 -0.44 33.55
CA LEU A 630 9.93 -0.61 32.82
C LEU A 630 9.69 0.61 31.91
N ARG A 631 10.63 0.87 31.01
CA ARG A 631 10.61 1.99 30.07
C ARG A 631 9.58 1.68 28.98
N TRP A 632 8.36 2.20 29.18
CA TRP A 632 7.16 1.86 28.41
C TRP A 632 6.87 0.35 28.47
N PRO A 633 6.30 -0.14 29.58
CA PRO A 633 5.88 -1.52 29.66
C PRO A 633 4.73 -1.73 28.68
N ASP A 634 4.89 -2.68 27.76
CA ASP A 634 4.02 -2.87 26.60
C ASP A 634 3.11 -4.08 26.84
N THR A 635 3.56 -5.29 26.50
CA THR A 635 2.73 -6.50 26.53
C THR A 635 3.07 -7.40 27.72
N PHE A 636 2.06 -8.12 28.22
CA PHE A 636 2.19 -9.11 29.29
C PHE A 636 2.15 -10.55 28.79
N SER A 637 2.73 -11.46 29.56
CA SER A 637 2.38 -12.89 29.53
C SER A 637 2.57 -13.53 30.89
N GLU A 638 1.77 -14.57 31.21
CA GLU A 638 1.84 -15.29 32.48
C GLU A 638 2.35 -16.72 32.29
N GLY A 639 3.46 -17.03 32.95
CA GLY A 639 4.04 -18.37 32.97
C GLY A 639 3.18 -19.40 33.72
N PRO A 640 3.53 -20.70 33.62
CA PRO A 640 2.81 -21.76 34.32
C PRO A 640 2.92 -21.66 35.86
N ASP A 641 3.95 -21.01 36.38
CA ASP A 641 4.19 -20.83 37.83
C ASP A 641 3.64 -19.50 38.39
N GLY A 642 2.88 -18.75 37.59
CA GLY A 642 2.34 -17.43 37.94
C GLY A 642 3.35 -16.28 37.85
N THR A 643 4.56 -16.53 37.32
CA THR A 643 5.49 -15.46 36.98
C THR A 643 4.94 -14.64 35.82
N MET A 644 4.91 -13.32 36.01
CA MET A 644 4.51 -12.39 34.97
C MET A 644 5.75 -11.95 34.18
N TYR A 645 5.61 -11.88 32.87
CA TYR A 645 6.59 -11.38 31.92
C TYR A 645 6.07 -10.12 31.28
N VAL A 646 6.96 -9.17 31.02
CA VAL A 646 6.61 -7.87 30.44
C VAL A 646 7.75 -7.34 29.59
N THR A 647 7.43 -6.90 28.39
CA THR A 647 8.36 -6.20 27.50
C THR A 647 8.44 -4.72 27.92
N ALA A 648 9.64 -4.15 27.89
CA ALA A 648 9.83 -2.72 27.88
C ALA A 648 10.13 -2.32 26.44
N SER A 649 9.17 -1.65 25.77
CA SER A 649 9.27 -1.38 24.33
C SER A 649 10.00 -0.08 24.00
N HIS A 650 10.22 0.80 24.99
CA HIS A 650 10.95 2.06 24.80
C HIS A 650 10.37 2.95 23.68
N ILE A 651 9.06 2.93 23.43
CA ILE A 651 8.42 3.73 22.36
C ILE A 651 8.80 5.21 22.43
N GLN A 652 8.88 5.78 23.63
CA GLN A 652 9.28 7.16 23.85
C GLN A 652 10.75 7.47 23.46
N ASP A 653 11.60 6.46 23.37
CA ASP A 653 13.01 6.60 23.00
C ASP A 653 13.24 6.41 21.48
N THR A 654 12.20 6.09 20.71
CA THR A 654 12.26 5.97 19.25
C THR A 654 12.56 7.31 18.58
N ASN A 655 13.05 7.28 17.34
CA ASN A 655 13.29 8.47 16.52
C ASN A 655 12.00 9.29 16.22
N TRP A 656 10.81 8.72 16.47
CA TRP A 656 9.55 9.45 16.40
C TRP A 656 9.46 10.56 17.45
N PHE A 657 10.00 10.35 18.65
CA PHE A 657 9.85 11.27 19.79
C PHE A 657 11.18 11.78 20.34
N THR A 658 12.30 11.13 20.01
CA THR A 658 13.65 11.52 20.43
C THR A 658 14.50 11.80 19.18
N PRO A 659 14.57 13.06 18.71
CA PRO A 659 15.36 13.43 17.54
C PRO A 659 16.83 13.03 17.68
N GLY A 660 17.38 12.38 16.65
CA GLY A 660 18.75 11.87 16.65
C GLY A 660 18.94 10.48 17.26
N ALA A 661 17.88 9.87 17.81
CA ALA A 661 17.92 8.46 18.19
C ALA A 661 18.13 7.56 16.95
N PRO A 662 18.89 6.46 17.07
CA PRO A 662 19.05 5.50 15.98
C PRO A 662 17.70 4.84 15.64
N PRO A 663 17.51 4.37 14.39
CA PRO A 663 16.33 3.61 13.99
C PRO A 663 16.08 2.37 14.84
N SER A 664 17.15 1.65 15.19
CA SER A 664 17.12 0.47 16.07
C SER A 664 17.46 0.87 17.50
N ILE A 665 16.59 0.53 18.44
CA ILE A 665 16.79 0.79 19.88
C ILE A 665 16.83 -0.52 20.66
N LYS A 666 17.65 -0.54 21.71
CA LYS A 666 17.77 -1.71 22.60
C LYS A 666 16.58 -1.75 23.55
N THR A 667 15.98 -2.93 23.68
CA THR A 667 14.83 -3.17 24.56
C THR A 667 15.06 -4.40 25.43
N GLN A 668 14.21 -4.61 26.43
CA GLN A 668 14.35 -5.71 27.37
C GLN A 668 13.05 -6.46 27.58
N LEU A 669 13.21 -7.74 27.91
CA LEU A 669 12.18 -8.55 28.51
C LEU A 669 12.47 -8.68 30.00
N PHE A 670 11.46 -8.40 30.84
CA PHE A 670 11.55 -8.59 32.28
C PHE A 670 10.55 -9.63 32.77
N SER A 671 10.79 -10.09 34.00
CA SER A 671 9.86 -10.92 34.75
C SER A 671 9.76 -10.47 36.21
N PHE A 672 8.62 -10.72 36.82
CA PHE A 672 8.39 -10.51 38.24
C PHE A 672 7.34 -11.49 38.76
N LYS A 673 7.37 -11.77 40.06
CA LYS A 673 6.28 -12.50 40.73
C LYS A 673 5.33 -11.51 41.39
N PRO A 674 4.05 -11.46 40.98
CA PRO A 674 3.07 -10.62 41.67
C PRO A 674 2.97 -11.03 43.15
N ALA A 675 2.80 -10.05 44.04
CA ALA A 675 2.48 -10.34 45.43
C ALA A 675 1.11 -11.06 45.50
N LYS A 676 1.05 -12.12 46.30
CA LYS A 676 -0.17 -12.93 46.51
C LYS A 676 -1.30 -12.12 47.15
#